data_AF-A0A6B3B172-F1
#
_entry.id   AF-A0A6B3B172-F1
#
_cell.length_a   1.000
_cell.length_b   1.000
_cell.length_c   1.000
_cell.angle_alpha   90.00
_cell.angle_beta   90.00
_cell.angle_gamma   90.00
#
_symmetry.space_group_name_H-M   'P 1'
#
loop_
_entity.id
_entity.type
_entity.pdbx_description
1 polymer ?
#
loop_
_entity_poly.entity_id
_entity_poly.type
_entity_poly.pdbx_seq_one_letter_code
_entity_poly.pdbx_strand_id
1 'polypeptide(L)'
;MDTVTRDQVIAGEQKAVDHAYDCYTARLAEMTGTSAATASASGKDGIANRRDAEERAAAYGGLGQESLVVARVDAPEEPGGESRPWYVGRRPVSDVATRDTVVVLWTSPLAKKWFEAEADAPGEVVLRRQLRCVQRIVEDYADDIAVPGSTSHEAATVTTPVSEGPVPVLDGVPGPRPAVDDGTAEDGAAGDRPGAARRVERTPRPAPADIARTQRGGPQAPDDFLLRELQRSRTGRMRDIVETIRRDQMDLVTGSPSDVLVVQGGPGTGKSAVGLHRVTWLVNNNHFRAQDILVIGPHQRFLDYVGQVLPTLGTRDVNAVQLSRLWDGDVLGTDTPRARLVKSDERMAAVLRRRVEHECRPDALDSQLDPPSFEDAEPSFTVRAGSTTLRVPRSEVGALLDEARGGDGAYRERRERFRSLLVDRLLRELTTLAPRRGADGTIRRSLERNRRVERLLDRIWPSPGARESLRTLYDSPDLLRVCAEGILDEEEQAALHRPRAERAEDDPWTLDDRVCLEELRYLVTGETPRRYGHIVADEAQDLTPMQARALRRRVARGGSMTVLGDLAQATGPYAYAGWDRLGTLLSDHGDWRVAELNTSYRVPAEIMEFVAPLARAVAPSLPYPRAVREAGPDAVRTLATEPWKLLGDTVTQAVRLVGGDDGRTLRSVAVIVPDDSGWLDEIGRNLDASEDLTEREREAVTVLAAGQAKGMEYDHVLVVEPATIASRGPAGLRQLYVALTRSTQSLTVLHTAPLPEALTNAPEPLPLPGTAPGAEGAEDLPEIGSDIRVRVIGHTAGGNYKVEAVQPATGRPLLMAVRHGSAPPAKGAELDAWVLRHASNVSFVTVDERGRRPISAAMARRYARALGVVEELAAGTVPDDFRACLSELKGMANRCLRLDQHDWLDVWRVLGSPDRAGLNRLRDLAAGANRTTPSGVPDLDRFRAELEASGWAGALTAARQDIERRIAAAGPPTGEEAPGPGPAEPIAPPAAPEPPDRSRATETPVPSDPKETDPMTSPSATLAPSEPAVGNGLHQVLTDAVLADRACRTHEAVRFELMGALLRADRQPEPGSQVVDVACRTEDGHVLYEVLGAGLAAYADLRAGAVRLMEINHTLPEPAGALCLVLACPPAEDWSAAAVRDVFGVHVLWRTRDGWEGEGVEVALGRARG
;
A
#
# COMPACT_ATOMS: atom_id res chain seq x y z
N MET A 1 -25.54 59.04 7.68
CA MET A 1 -24.38 58.17 7.97
C MET A 1 -24.98 56.80 8.10
N ASP A 2 -25.13 56.13 6.97
CA ASP A 2 -26.11 55.06 6.88
C ASP A 2 -25.31 53.77 7.00
N THR A 3 -25.43 53.12 8.16
CA THR A 3 -24.77 51.86 8.45
C THR A 3 -25.41 50.77 7.59
N VAL A 4 -24.87 50.59 6.38
CA VAL A 4 -25.28 49.52 5.45
C VAL A 4 -25.24 48.20 6.21
N THR A 5 -26.38 47.53 6.31
CA THR A 5 -26.47 46.28 7.08
C THR A 5 -25.78 45.15 6.33
N ARG A 6 -25.33 44.11 7.05
CA ARG A 6 -24.68 42.94 6.43
C ARG A 6 -25.55 42.34 5.32
N ASP A 7 -26.85 42.28 5.55
CA ASP A 7 -27.85 41.79 4.60
C ASP A 7 -27.95 42.67 3.33
N GLN A 8 -27.80 43.99 3.45
CA GLN A 8 -27.78 44.90 2.30
C GLN A 8 -26.52 44.72 1.46
N VAL A 9 -25.37 44.43 2.09
CA VAL A 9 -24.14 44.06 1.36
C VAL A 9 -24.35 42.72 0.64
N ILE A 10 -24.82 41.69 1.34
CA ILE A 10 -25.09 40.36 0.75
C ILE A 10 -26.09 40.48 -0.43
N ALA A 11 -27.17 41.24 -0.31
CA ALA A 11 -28.12 41.47 -1.41
C ALA A 11 -27.56 42.32 -2.56
N GLY A 12 -26.46 43.04 -2.34
CA GLY A 12 -25.68 43.73 -3.38
C GLY A 12 -24.78 42.75 -4.14
N GLU A 13 -23.95 42.01 -3.41
CA GLU A 13 -23.04 40.99 -3.98
C GLU A 13 -23.83 39.88 -4.70
N GLN A 14 -24.97 39.45 -4.16
CA GLN A 14 -25.87 38.45 -4.78
C GLN A 14 -26.27 38.83 -6.20
N LYS A 15 -26.66 40.10 -6.44
CA LYS A 15 -27.05 40.57 -7.78
C LYS A 15 -25.89 40.51 -8.79
N ALA A 16 -24.67 40.76 -8.33
CA ALA A 16 -23.48 40.66 -9.17
C ALA A 16 -23.09 39.21 -9.45
N VAL A 17 -23.25 38.31 -8.46
CA VAL A 17 -23.06 36.87 -8.63
C VAL A 17 -24.11 36.28 -9.57
N ASP A 18 -25.39 36.66 -9.46
CA ASP A 18 -26.43 36.24 -10.40
C ASP A 18 -26.13 36.71 -11.82
N HIS A 19 -25.75 37.99 -12.02
CA HIS A 19 -25.32 38.50 -13.32
C HIS A 19 -24.10 37.74 -13.88
N ALA A 20 -23.11 37.40 -13.05
CA ALA A 20 -21.98 36.58 -13.45
C ALA A 20 -22.39 35.15 -13.88
N TYR A 21 -23.36 34.55 -13.18
CA TYR A 21 -23.93 33.24 -13.56
C TYR A 21 -24.76 33.31 -14.84
N ASP A 22 -25.49 34.39 -15.09
CA ASP A 22 -26.22 34.62 -16.34
C ASP A 22 -25.24 34.79 -17.53
N CYS A 23 -24.20 35.62 -17.39
CA CYS A 23 -23.15 35.77 -18.41
C CYS A 23 -22.40 34.45 -18.66
N TYR A 24 -22.08 33.68 -17.61
CA TYR A 24 -21.49 32.34 -17.73
C TYR A 24 -22.42 31.38 -18.49
N THR A 25 -23.72 31.39 -18.20
CA THR A 25 -24.71 30.54 -18.86
C THR A 25 -24.91 30.93 -20.33
N ALA A 26 -24.99 32.23 -20.62
CA ALA A 26 -25.07 32.76 -21.98
C ALA A 26 -23.81 32.42 -22.80
N ARG A 27 -22.62 32.53 -22.21
CA ARG A 27 -21.35 32.18 -22.88
C ARG A 27 -21.18 30.67 -23.07
N LEU A 28 -21.66 29.85 -22.14
CA LEU A 28 -21.74 28.39 -22.34
C LEU A 28 -22.70 28.03 -23.50
N ALA A 29 -23.83 28.75 -23.62
CA ALA A 29 -24.77 28.59 -24.75
C ALA A 29 -24.19 29.08 -26.09
N GLU A 30 -23.40 30.17 -26.10
CA GLU A 30 -22.65 30.61 -27.29
C GLU A 30 -21.68 29.51 -27.77
N MET A 31 -20.95 28.90 -26.84
CA MET A 31 -19.97 27.84 -27.16
C MET A 31 -20.64 26.56 -27.69
N THR A 32 -21.75 26.11 -27.10
CA THR A 32 -22.50 24.93 -27.60
C THR A 32 -23.21 25.22 -28.92
N GLY A 33 -23.84 26.39 -29.08
CA GLY A 33 -24.52 26.80 -30.32
C GLY A 33 -23.56 26.95 -31.51
N THR A 34 -22.34 27.45 -31.27
CA THR A 34 -21.31 27.57 -32.31
C THR A 34 -20.86 26.21 -32.85
N SER A 35 -20.87 25.16 -32.01
CA SER A 35 -20.62 23.78 -32.45
C SER A 35 -21.66 23.32 -33.49
N ALA A 36 -22.94 23.53 -33.22
CA ALA A 36 -24.04 23.16 -34.12
C ALA A 36 -24.00 23.94 -35.46
N ALA A 37 -23.66 25.23 -35.42
CA ALA A 37 -23.55 26.04 -36.64
C ALA A 37 -22.36 25.62 -37.52
N THR A 38 -21.16 25.46 -36.94
CA THR A 38 -19.95 25.09 -37.69
C THR A 38 -19.99 23.64 -38.22
N ALA A 39 -20.69 22.74 -37.53
CA ALA A 39 -20.93 21.36 -37.96
C ALA A 39 -21.64 21.23 -39.31
N SER A 40 -22.28 22.30 -39.80
CA SER A 40 -23.08 22.30 -41.03
C SER A 40 -22.28 22.66 -42.30
N ALA A 41 -20.99 22.99 -42.18
CA ALA A 41 -20.21 23.61 -43.26
C ALA A 41 -19.16 22.73 -43.97
N SER A 42 -18.62 21.67 -43.34
CA SER A 42 -17.66 20.74 -43.97
C SER A 42 -17.73 19.34 -43.37
N GLY A 43 -17.81 18.31 -44.20
CA GLY A 43 -18.13 16.93 -43.79
C GLY A 43 -17.02 16.12 -43.10
N LYS A 44 -15.76 16.60 -43.11
CA LYS A 44 -14.65 15.99 -42.35
C LYS A 44 -14.18 16.89 -41.22
N ASP A 45 -13.78 18.11 -41.54
CA ASP A 45 -13.28 19.07 -40.56
C ASP A 45 -14.37 19.46 -39.56
N GLY A 46 -15.63 19.49 -39.98
CA GLY A 46 -16.79 19.74 -39.11
C GLY A 46 -17.11 18.63 -38.10
N ILE A 47 -16.47 17.45 -38.18
CA ILE A 47 -16.56 16.42 -37.12
C ILE A 47 -15.51 16.69 -36.05
N ALA A 48 -14.27 16.98 -36.45
CA ALA A 48 -13.21 17.38 -35.53
C ALA A 48 -13.55 18.71 -34.83
N ASN A 49 -13.89 19.76 -35.60
CA ASN A 49 -14.25 21.07 -35.05
C ASN A 49 -15.47 21.02 -34.11
N ARG A 50 -16.45 20.14 -34.38
CA ARG A 50 -17.60 19.90 -33.48
C ARG A 50 -17.13 19.27 -32.18
N ARG A 51 -16.34 18.19 -32.26
CA ARG A 51 -15.77 17.52 -31.09
C ARG A 51 -14.93 18.49 -30.26
N ASP A 52 -14.01 19.23 -30.88
CA ASP A 52 -13.20 20.25 -30.22
C ASP A 52 -14.05 21.37 -29.59
N ALA A 53 -15.20 21.72 -30.18
CA ALA A 53 -16.13 22.72 -29.63
C ALA A 53 -16.96 22.16 -28.47
N GLU A 54 -17.42 20.92 -28.56
CA GLU A 54 -18.11 20.19 -27.48
C GLU A 54 -17.18 19.94 -26.30
N GLU A 55 -15.93 19.53 -26.53
CA GLU A 55 -14.91 19.34 -25.48
C GLU A 55 -14.53 20.69 -24.82
N ARG A 56 -14.41 21.79 -25.59
CA ARG A 56 -14.23 23.14 -25.02
C ARG A 56 -15.44 23.62 -24.23
N ALA A 57 -16.66 23.41 -24.72
CA ALA A 57 -17.88 23.76 -24.02
C ALA A 57 -18.04 22.95 -22.72
N ALA A 58 -17.70 21.66 -22.75
CA ALA A 58 -17.67 20.80 -21.57
C ALA A 58 -16.58 21.21 -20.57
N ALA A 59 -15.39 21.63 -21.02
CA ALA A 59 -14.31 22.11 -20.15
C ALA A 59 -14.70 23.42 -19.42
N TYR A 60 -15.35 24.34 -20.14
CA TYR A 60 -15.94 25.55 -19.56
C TYR A 60 -17.06 25.19 -18.57
N GLY A 61 -18.04 24.41 -19.02
CA GLY A 61 -19.17 23.87 -18.27
C GLY A 61 -18.79 22.78 -17.26
N GLY A 62 -18.17 23.17 -16.15
CA GLY A 62 -17.52 22.21 -15.24
C GLY A 62 -17.49 22.55 -13.76
N LEU A 63 -18.34 23.45 -13.27
CA LEU A 63 -18.35 23.90 -11.86
C LEU A 63 -19.06 22.92 -10.90
N GLY A 64 -20.04 22.14 -11.38
CA GLY A 64 -20.77 21.19 -10.55
C GLY A 64 -21.58 21.86 -9.44
N GLN A 65 -21.16 21.67 -8.18
CA GLN A 65 -21.73 22.32 -6.99
C GLN A 65 -20.93 23.56 -6.54
N GLU A 66 -19.75 23.79 -7.11
CA GLU A 66 -18.83 24.84 -6.66
C GLU A 66 -19.28 26.25 -7.09
N SER A 67 -18.77 27.23 -6.34
CA SER A 67 -18.86 28.66 -6.60
C SER A 67 -18.24 29.09 -7.93
N LEU A 68 -18.91 29.95 -8.70
CA LEU A 68 -18.28 30.64 -9.84
C LEU A 68 -17.32 31.73 -9.36
N VAL A 69 -17.77 32.53 -8.39
CA VAL A 69 -17.10 33.70 -7.82
C VAL A 69 -16.71 33.40 -6.37
N VAL A 70 -15.46 33.69 -6.01
CA VAL A 70 -14.88 33.43 -4.67
C VAL A 70 -14.47 34.71 -3.94
N ALA A 71 -14.27 35.81 -4.66
CA ALA A 71 -13.89 37.10 -4.09
C ALA A 71 -14.32 38.28 -4.97
N ARG A 72 -14.33 39.46 -4.37
CA ARG A 72 -14.42 40.77 -5.01
C ARG A 72 -13.18 41.60 -4.64
N VAL A 73 -12.64 42.35 -5.59
CA VAL A 73 -11.53 43.29 -5.41
C VAL A 73 -11.91 44.62 -6.04
N ASP A 74 -11.85 45.70 -5.28
CA ASP A 74 -12.01 47.05 -5.85
C ASP A 74 -10.61 47.62 -6.11
N ALA A 75 -10.25 47.74 -7.39
CA ALA A 75 -8.94 48.18 -7.87
C ALA A 75 -9.04 48.84 -9.26
N PRO A 76 -8.10 49.73 -9.64
CA PRO A 76 -8.07 50.31 -10.98
C PRO A 76 -7.63 49.29 -12.04
N GLU A 77 -7.99 49.55 -13.31
CA GLU A 77 -7.59 48.70 -14.45
C GLU A 77 -6.16 48.95 -14.93
N GLU A 78 -5.70 50.19 -14.84
CA GLU A 78 -4.31 50.60 -15.09
C GLU A 78 -3.76 51.41 -13.90
N PRO A 79 -2.44 51.37 -13.63
CA PRO A 79 -1.82 52.08 -12.50
C PRO A 79 -2.14 53.59 -12.48
N GLY A 80 -2.81 54.03 -11.41
CA GLY A 80 -3.24 55.41 -11.23
C GLY A 80 -4.60 55.79 -11.86
N GLY A 81 -5.35 54.83 -12.40
CA GLY A 81 -6.74 55.02 -12.84
C GLY A 81 -7.75 55.07 -11.67
N GLU A 82 -9.03 55.24 -12.01
CA GLU A 82 -10.13 55.12 -11.04
C GLU A 82 -10.39 53.66 -10.67
N SER A 83 -10.71 53.41 -9.39
CA SER A 83 -10.95 52.07 -8.86
C SER A 83 -12.36 51.57 -9.19
N ARG A 84 -12.48 50.33 -9.68
CA ARG A 84 -13.77 49.68 -9.97
C ARG A 84 -13.86 48.28 -9.35
N PRO A 85 -15.07 47.75 -9.09
CA PRO A 85 -15.24 46.41 -8.56
C PRO A 85 -14.94 45.34 -9.62
N TRP A 86 -14.10 44.38 -9.25
CA TRP A 86 -13.79 43.19 -10.03
C TRP A 86 -14.17 41.93 -9.26
N TYR A 87 -14.86 40.99 -9.90
CA TYR A 87 -15.14 39.68 -9.31
C TYR A 87 -14.07 38.69 -9.74
N VAL A 88 -13.54 37.92 -8.79
CA VAL A 88 -12.50 36.92 -9.00
C VAL A 88 -13.09 35.52 -8.78
N GLY A 89 -12.82 34.60 -9.69
CA GLY A 89 -13.54 33.33 -9.75
C GLY A 89 -12.82 32.17 -10.45
N ARG A 90 -13.51 31.02 -10.47
CA ARG A 90 -13.02 29.73 -10.98
C ARG A 90 -13.07 29.61 -12.52
N ARG A 91 -13.67 30.57 -13.21
CA ARG A 91 -13.72 30.66 -14.69
C ARG A 91 -13.56 32.12 -15.12
N PRO A 92 -12.88 32.38 -16.26
CA PRO A 92 -12.95 33.69 -16.91
C PRO A 92 -14.33 33.84 -17.55
N VAL A 93 -15.11 34.82 -17.10
CA VAL A 93 -16.43 35.14 -17.66
C VAL A 93 -16.39 36.53 -18.25
N SER A 94 -16.91 36.68 -19.46
CA SER A 94 -17.20 37.97 -20.06
C SER A 94 -18.69 38.03 -20.36
N ASP A 95 -19.21 39.25 -20.50
CA ASP A 95 -20.46 39.44 -21.20
C ASP A 95 -20.33 38.97 -22.67
N VAL A 96 -21.44 38.56 -23.29
CA VAL A 96 -21.46 38.04 -24.68
C VAL A 96 -21.72 39.17 -25.69
N ALA A 97 -22.45 40.22 -25.29
CA ALA A 97 -22.81 41.36 -26.12
C ALA A 97 -21.74 42.47 -26.06
N THR A 98 -21.26 42.85 -24.87
CA THR A 98 -20.23 43.91 -24.73
C THR A 98 -18.79 43.38 -24.81
N ARG A 99 -18.59 42.09 -24.47
CA ARG A 99 -17.28 41.42 -24.30
C ARG A 99 -16.45 41.90 -23.10
N ASP A 100 -17.00 42.74 -22.22
CA ASP A 100 -16.34 43.15 -20.98
C ASP A 100 -16.10 41.96 -20.03
N THR A 101 -15.03 42.01 -19.23
CA THR A 101 -14.71 40.94 -18.27
C THR A 101 -15.53 41.11 -16.99
N VAL A 102 -16.45 40.17 -16.75
CA VAL A 102 -17.34 40.14 -15.57
C VAL A 102 -16.71 39.35 -14.42
N VAL A 103 -16.00 38.26 -14.72
CA VAL A 103 -15.24 37.47 -13.73
C VAL A 103 -13.82 37.25 -14.22
N VAL A 104 -12.86 37.76 -13.44
CA VAL A 104 -11.43 37.55 -13.61
C VAL A 104 -11.06 36.17 -13.07
N LEU A 105 -10.29 35.40 -13.85
CA LEU A 105 -9.81 34.09 -13.41
C LEU A 105 -8.76 34.24 -12.29
N TRP A 106 -8.92 33.49 -11.20
CA TRP A 106 -8.05 33.56 -10.02
C TRP A 106 -6.56 33.30 -10.30
N THR A 107 -6.21 32.51 -11.31
CA THR A 107 -4.81 32.27 -11.72
C THR A 107 -4.19 33.39 -12.57
N SER A 108 -4.94 34.47 -12.87
CA SER A 108 -4.44 35.55 -13.72
C SER A 108 -3.36 36.38 -13.00
N PRO A 109 -2.42 37.01 -13.75
CA PRO A 109 -1.42 37.90 -13.15
C PRO A 109 -2.00 39.11 -12.40
N LEU A 110 -3.23 39.55 -12.72
CA LEU A 110 -3.94 40.60 -11.99
C LEU A 110 -4.47 40.08 -10.65
N ALA A 111 -5.23 38.98 -10.66
CA ALA A 111 -5.74 38.36 -9.43
C ALA A 111 -4.59 37.98 -8.47
N LYS A 112 -3.46 37.49 -9.01
CA LYS A 112 -2.23 37.26 -8.22
C LYS A 112 -1.81 38.51 -7.44
N LYS A 113 -1.61 39.65 -8.10
CA LYS A 113 -1.22 40.92 -7.43
C LYS A 113 -2.20 41.31 -6.32
N TRP A 114 -3.50 41.15 -6.58
CA TRP A 114 -4.56 41.50 -5.63
C TRP A 114 -4.59 40.58 -4.39
N PHE A 115 -4.19 39.31 -4.52
CA PHE A 115 -4.01 38.40 -3.38
C PHE A 115 -2.64 38.55 -2.68
N GLU A 116 -1.60 39.01 -3.37
CA GLU A 116 -0.29 39.34 -2.77
C GLU A 116 -0.29 40.63 -1.93
N ALA A 117 -1.31 41.49 -2.06
CA ALA A 117 -1.45 42.75 -1.32
C ALA A 117 -1.70 42.54 0.20
N GLU A 118 -1.11 43.42 1.01
CA GLU A 118 -1.18 43.42 2.48
C GLU A 118 -2.19 44.47 2.99
N ALA A 119 -2.66 44.37 4.24
CA ALA A 119 -3.59 45.36 4.79
C ALA A 119 -2.88 46.69 5.17
N ASP A 120 -1.61 46.63 5.52
CA ASP A 120 -0.71 47.76 5.80
C ASP A 120 0.06 48.25 4.56
N ALA A 121 0.17 47.42 3.51
CA ALA A 121 0.66 47.80 2.18
C ALA A 121 -0.30 47.31 1.06
N PRO A 122 -1.50 47.91 0.91
CA PRO A 122 -2.52 47.44 -0.03
C PRO A 122 -2.25 47.83 -1.50
N GLY A 123 -1.32 48.76 -1.74
CA GLY A 123 -0.95 49.22 -3.08
C GLY A 123 -2.12 49.88 -3.81
N GLU A 124 -2.60 49.22 -4.87
CA GLU A 124 -3.71 49.68 -5.72
C GLU A 124 -5.08 49.11 -5.28
N VAL A 125 -5.11 48.20 -4.29
CA VAL A 125 -6.35 47.56 -3.81
C VAL A 125 -7.03 48.43 -2.75
N VAL A 126 -8.28 48.82 -3.02
CA VAL A 126 -9.08 49.68 -2.13
C VAL A 126 -9.97 48.86 -1.18
N LEU A 127 -10.48 47.73 -1.69
CA LEU A 127 -11.25 46.73 -0.96
C LEU A 127 -10.85 45.33 -1.46
N ARG A 128 -10.66 44.36 -0.57
CA ARG A 128 -10.62 42.93 -0.92
C ARG A 128 -11.60 42.18 -0.03
N ARG A 129 -12.63 41.59 -0.66
CA ARG A 129 -13.74 40.88 -0.03
C ARG A 129 -13.75 39.42 -0.46
N GLN A 130 -13.64 38.49 0.48
CA GLN A 130 -13.90 37.07 0.24
C GLN A 130 -15.43 36.84 0.28
N LEU A 131 -15.93 36.03 -0.65
CA LEU A 131 -17.37 35.75 -0.81
C LEU A 131 -17.62 34.24 -0.65
N ARG A 132 -18.47 33.86 0.31
CA ARG A 132 -18.91 32.48 0.49
C ARG A 132 -20.14 32.23 -0.35
N CYS A 133 -19.97 31.49 -1.44
CA CYS A 133 -21.03 31.20 -2.41
C CYS A 133 -21.34 29.70 -2.44
N VAL A 134 -22.60 29.31 -2.22
CA VAL A 134 -23.08 27.95 -2.51
C VAL A 134 -23.74 27.99 -3.89
N GLN A 135 -23.04 27.47 -4.91
CA GLN A 135 -23.32 27.78 -6.31
C GLN A 135 -23.45 29.30 -6.53
N ARG A 136 -24.66 29.78 -6.87
CA ARG A 136 -25.01 31.19 -7.10
C ARG A 136 -25.42 31.97 -5.85
N ILE A 137 -25.63 31.30 -4.71
CA ILE A 137 -26.19 31.93 -3.51
C ILE A 137 -25.05 32.40 -2.61
N VAL A 138 -24.95 33.71 -2.37
CA VAL A 138 -24.03 34.31 -1.40
C VAL A 138 -24.58 34.04 0.02
N GLU A 139 -23.92 33.17 0.78
CA GLU A 139 -24.29 32.89 2.18
C GLU A 139 -23.64 33.91 3.15
N ASP A 140 -22.41 34.36 2.89
CA ASP A 140 -21.67 35.29 3.78
C ASP A 140 -20.48 35.98 3.08
N TYR A 141 -19.85 36.98 3.72
CA TYR A 141 -18.61 37.62 3.23
C TYR A 141 -17.63 38.03 4.35
N ALA A 142 -16.37 38.26 4.00
CA ALA A 142 -15.34 38.84 4.87
C ALA A 142 -14.46 39.84 4.11
N ASP A 143 -13.99 40.89 4.77
CA ASP A 143 -13.18 41.96 4.16
C ASP A 143 -11.73 41.88 4.68
N ASP A 144 -10.81 41.37 3.85
CA ASP A 144 -9.38 41.22 4.13
C ASP A 144 -8.64 42.58 4.22
N ILE A 145 -9.04 43.49 3.32
CA ILE A 145 -8.47 44.82 3.13
C ILE A 145 -9.65 45.76 2.94
N ALA A 146 -9.74 46.80 3.76
CA ALA A 146 -10.73 47.85 3.61
C ALA A 146 -10.11 49.20 3.99
N VAL A 147 -9.77 50.02 2.98
CA VAL A 147 -9.25 51.37 3.22
C VAL A 147 -10.41 52.28 3.65
N PRO A 148 -10.37 52.90 4.85
CA PRO A 148 -11.52 53.63 5.39
C PRO A 148 -11.79 54.94 4.63
N GLY A 149 -12.85 54.94 3.80
CA GLY A 149 -13.35 56.13 3.10
C GLY A 149 -13.92 55.87 1.69
N SER A 150 -13.77 54.66 1.15
CA SER A 150 -14.03 54.35 -0.27
C SER A 150 -15.47 53.94 -0.64
N THR A 151 -16.41 53.89 0.31
CA THR A 151 -17.79 53.41 0.07
C THR A 151 -18.68 54.48 -0.58
N SER A 152 -18.26 55.03 -1.71
CA SER A 152 -19.08 55.89 -2.59
C SER A 152 -19.95 55.03 -3.51
N HIS A 153 -21.20 54.79 -3.12
CA HIS A 153 -22.20 54.23 -4.03
C HIS A 153 -22.56 55.23 -5.13
N GLU A 154 -22.28 54.90 -6.39
CA GLU A 154 -23.11 55.37 -7.51
C GLU A 154 -24.06 54.26 -7.96
N ALA A 155 -25.34 54.61 -8.08
CA ALA A 155 -26.36 53.71 -8.60
C ALA A 155 -26.51 53.97 -10.11
N ALA A 156 -26.35 52.92 -10.93
CA ALA A 156 -26.57 52.98 -12.36
C ALA A 156 -27.98 53.51 -12.67
N THR A 157 -28.05 54.69 -13.28
CA THR A 157 -29.31 55.45 -13.44
C THR A 157 -30.06 55.02 -14.71
N VAL A 158 -31.35 54.74 -14.57
CA VAL A 158 -32.23 54.32 -15.67
C VAL A 158 -32.50 55.49 -16.63
N THR A 159 -32.29 55.28 -17.92
CA THR A 159 -32.51 56.29 -18.98
C THR A 159 -33.96 56.35 -19.48
N THR A 160 -34.50 57.57 -19.61
CA THR A 160 -35.42 58.10 -20.67
C THR A 160 -36.15 59.37 -20.16
N PRO A 161 -36.66 60.29 -21.02
CA PRO A 161 -35.99 60.87 -22.20
C PRO A 161 -36.17 62.42 -22.36
N VAL A 162 -35.18 63.08 -22.98
CA VAL A 162 -35.26 64.32 -23.81
C VAL A 162 -35.99 65.58 -23.27
N SER A 163 -35.25 66.69 -23.09
CA SER A 163 -35.63 68.05 -23.53
C SER A 163 -34.44 69.03 -23.60
N GLU A 164 -34.63 70.12 -24.33
CA GLU A 164 -33.68 71.04 -25.01
C GLU A 164 -32.68 71.86 -24.15
N GLY A 165 -31.66 72.46 -24.78
CA GLY A 165 -30.48 73.15 -24.17
C GLY A 165 -30.70 74.60 -23.67
N PRO A 166 -29.73 75.57 -23.76
CA PRO A 166 -28.47 75.63 -24.52
C PRO A 166 -27.19 76.01 -23.72
N VAL A 167 -26.05 76.22 -24.40
CA VAL A 167 -24.69 76.55 -23.86
C VAL A 167 -24.45 78.08 -23.77
N PRO A 168 -23.58 78.60 -22.85
CA PRO A 168 -22.31 79.20 -23.33
C PRO A 168 -21.06 79.20 -22.38
N VAL A 169 -19.93 78.69 -22.89
CA VAL A 169 -18.52 79.24 -23.02
C VAL A 169 -17.75 79.99 -21.88
N LEU A 170 -16.39 79.85 -21.90
CA LEU A 170 -15.28 80.64 -21.27
C LEU A 170 -14.89 80.26 -19.81
N ASP A 171 -13.63 80.35 -19.32
CA ASP A 171 -12.30 80.68 -19.92
C ASP A 171 -11.12 80.21 -19.00
N GLY A 172 -9.84 80.31 -19.43
CA GLY A 172 -8.69 80.57 -18.52
C GLY A 172 -7.45 79.64 -18.50
N VAL A 173 -6.29 80.15 -18.98
CA VAL A 173 -4.93 79.53 -19.02
C VAL A 173 -3.88 80.70 -19.07
N PRO A 174 -2.54 80.62 -18.82
CA PRO A 174 -1.67 79.44 -18.54
C PRO A 174 -0.53 79.58 -17.47
N GLY A 175 0.00 78.42 -17.00
CA GLY A 175 1.43 78.21 -16.66
C GLY A 175 2.00 78.80 -15.33
N PRO A 176 3.34 78.75 -15.11
CA PRO A 176 4.42 78.19 -15.95
C PRO A 176 5.36 77.14 -15.26
N ARG A 177 6.38 76.64 -16.00
CA ARG A 177 7.50 75.78 -15.53
C ARG A 177 8.74 76.60 -15.11
N PRO A 178 9.73 75.97 -14.44
CA PRO A 178 10.99 75.56 -15.11
C PRO A 178 11.28 74.04 -14.92
N ALA A 179 12.08 73.30 -15.71
CA ALA A 179 13.33 73.55 -16.48
C ALA A 179 14.60 73.63 -15.57
N VAL A 180 15.82 73.23 -15.96
CA VAL A 180 16.54 73.25 -17.26
C VAL A 180 17.68 72.16 -17.29
N ASP A 181 17.95 71.54 -18.46
CA ASP A 181 19.18 70.85 -19.00
C ASP A 181 20.01 69.84 -18.14
N ASP A 182 20.96 69.02 -18.62
CA ASP A 182 21.58 68.71 -19.96
C ASP A 182 22.11 67.23 -19.90
N GLY A 183 22.63 66.51 -20.93
CA GLY A 183 22.84 66.79 -22.35
C GLY A 183 23.90 65.84 -22.98
N THR A 184 23.84 65.59 -24.30
CA THR A 184 24.90 65.02 -25.20
C THR A 184 25.39 63.56 -25.01
N ALA A 185 25.97 62.85 -26.01
CA ALA A 185 25.84 62.87 -27.49
C ALA A 185 26.58 61.66 -28.16
N GLU A 186 26.35 61.44 -29.46
CA GLU A 186 27.19 60.75 -30.47
C GLU A 186 27.49 59.23 -30.35
N ASP A 187 28.11 58.58 -31.35
CA ASP A 187 27.65 58.15 -32.72
C ASP A 187 28.71 57.15 -33.28
N GLY A 188 28.43 56.33 -34.31
CA GLY A 188 29.53 55.61 -35.03
C GLY A 188 29.36 54.17 -35.59
N ALA A 189 28.61 54.03 -36.70
CA ALA A 189 28.87 53.17 -37.88
C ALA A 189 29.27 51.65 -37.82
N ALA A 190 28.40 50.83 -38.45
CA ALA A 190 28.65 49.74 -39.44
C ALA A 190 29.25 48.35 -39.05
N GLY A 191 28.62 47.25 -39.55
CA GLY A 191 29.25 45.90 -39.55
C GLY A 191 28.39 44.63 -39.75
N ASP A 192 27.72 44.44 -40.91
CA ASP A 192 27.21 43.16 -41.47
C ASP A 192 26.21 42.26 -40.67
N ARG A 193 25.81 41.11 -41.25
CA ARG A 193 24.79 40.10 -40.82
C ARG A 193 25.41 38.67 -40.81
N PRO A 194 24.69 37.56 -40.49
CA PRO A 194 23.34 37.40 -39.90
C PRO A 194 23.24 36.44 -38.67
N GLY A 195 22.11 36.52 -37.94
CA GLY A 195 21.40 35.34 -37.42
C GLY A 195 21.91 34.67 -36.12
N ALA A 196 21.35 35.05 -34.97
CA ALA A 196 21.41 34.29 -33.72
C ALA A 196 20.06 34.35 -32.98
N ALA A 197 19.72 33.29 -32.22
CA ALA A 197 18.46 33.23 -31.47
C ALA A 197 18.47 34.16 -30.25
N ARG A 198 17.32 34.77 -29.94
CA ARG A 198 17.15 35.66 -28.78
C ARG A 198 17.21 34.85 -27.48
N ARG A 199 18.37 34.88 -26.81
CA ARG A 199 18.50 34.44 -25.41
C ARG A 199 17.62 35.33 -24.53
N VAL A 200 16.74 34.74 -23.73
CA VAL A 200 15.97 35.47 -22.71
C VAL A 200 16.92 35.85 -21.57
N GLU A 201 16.96 37.14 -21.21
CA GLU A 201 17.73 37.61 -20.06
C GLU A 201 17.03 37.21 -18.76
N ARG A 202 17.79 36.71 -17.79
CA ARG A 202 17.29 36.31 -16.48
C ARG A 202 17.23 37.54 -15.59
N THR A 203 16.03 37.96 -15.19
CA THR A 203 15.82 38.96 -14.13
C THR A 203 16.62 38.56 -12.87
N PRO A 204 17.32 39.49 -12.20
CA PRO A 204 18.10 39.14 -11.01
C PRO A 204 17.22 38.54 -9.90
N ARG A 205 17.71 37.48 -9.24
CA ARG A 205 17.07 36.88 -8.07
C ARG A 205 17.13 37.87 -6.88
N PRO A 206 16.07 37.98 -6.05
CA PRO A 206 16.17 38.67 -4.76
C PRO A 206 17.17 37.96 -3.83
N ALA A 207 17.71 38.68 -2.85
CA ALA A 207 18.69 38.16 -1.92
C ALA A 207 18.03 37.33 -0.79
N PRO A 208 18.77 36.44 -0.11
CA PRO A 208 18.26 35.73 1.08
C PRO A 208 17.76 36.67 2.19
N ALA A 209 18.29 37.89 2.26
CA ALA A 209 17.87 38.93 3.19
C ALA A 209 16.44 39.46 2.93
N ASP A 210 15.96 39.40 1.69
CA ASP A 210 14.62 39.87 1.31
C ASP A 210 13.57 38.86 1.75
N ILE A 211 13.83 37.56 1.53
CA ILE A 211 12.99 36.45 2.03
C ILE A 211 12.90 36.48 3.56
N ALA A 212 14.03 36.79 4.22
CA ALA A 212 14.12 36.95 5.68
C ALA A 212 13.50 38.25 6.23
N ARG A 213 12.90 39.10 5.38
CA ARG A 213 11.98 40.18 5.78
C ARG A 213 10.52 39.72 5.72
N THR A 214 10.10 39.07 4.64
CA THR A 214 8.70 38.59 4.48
C THR A 214 8.29 37.65 5.63
N GLN A 215 9.21 36.81 6.10
CA GLN A 215 8.99 35.90 7.23
C GLN A 215 8.92 36.57 8.62
N ARG A 216 8.95 37.91 8.73
CA ARG A 216 8.83 38.64 10.01
C ARG A 216 7.44 39.18 10.30
N GLY A 217 6.49 39.04 9.38
CA GLY A 217 5.08 39.19 9.72
C GLY A 217 4.68 38.12 10.74
N GLY A 218 4.25 38.55 11.93
CA GLY A 218 3.69 37.62 12.92
C GLY A 218 2.42 36.95 12.37
N PRO A 219 2.09 35.71 12.76
CA PRO A 219 0.92 35.01 12.23
C PRO A 219 -0.34 35.82 12.53
N GLN A 220 -0.99 36.27 11.46
CA GLN A 220 -2.24 37.03 11.50
C GLN A 220 -3.32 36.19 12.16
N ALA A 221 -4.19 36.82 12.97
CA ALA A 221 -5.26 36.10 13.64
C ALA A 221 -6.21 35.46 12.59
N PRO A 222 -6.69 34.22 12.81
CA PRO A 222 -7.55 33.53 11.85
C PRO A 222 -8.93 34.19 11.79
N ASP A 223 -9.33 34.62 10.60
CA ASP A 223 -10.64 35.22 10.38
C ASP A 223 -11.77 34.22 10.69
N ASP A 224 -12.78 34.65 11.43
CA ASP A 224 -13.96 33.86 11.81
C ASP A 224 -14.67 33.23 10.59
N PHE A 225 -14.67 33.92 9.45
CA PHE A 225 -15.14 33.40 8.17
C PHE A 225 -14.41 32.12 7.72
N LEU A 226 -13.06 32.09 7.82
CA LEU A 226 -12.27 30.90 7.50
C LEU A 226 -12.55 29.77 8.51
N LEU A 227 -12.66 30.10 9.80
CA LEU A 227 -12.96 29.11 10.85
C LEU A 227 -14.32 28.45 10.61
N ARG A 228 -15.34 29.23 10.24
CA ARG A 228 -16.70 28.74 9.93
C ARG A 228 -16.80 27.94 8.63
N GLU A 229 -15.89 28.13 7.66
CA GLU A 229 -15.84 27.25 6.47
C GLU A 229 -15.15 25.91 6.78
N LEU A 230 -14.09 25.94 7.59
CA LEU A 230 -13.36 24.74 8.05
C LEU A 230 -14.17 23.83 9.00
N GLN A 231 -15.29 24.30 9.55
CA GLN A 231 -16.16 23.56 10.47
C GLN A 231 -17.28 22.75 9.79
N ARG A 232 -17.54 22.94 8.49
CA ARG A 232 -18.62 22.25 7.76
C ARG A 232 -18.37 20.74 7.64
N SER A 233 -19.44 19.93 7.64
CA SER A 233 -19.35 18.47 7.56
C SER A 233 -18.67 17.99 6.26
N ARG A 234 -17.95 16.87 6.33
CA ARG A 234 -17.21 16.32 5.18
C ARG A 234 -17.86 15.01 4.75
N THR A 235 -18.34 14.97 3.51
CA THR A 235 -19.01 13.82 2.88
C THR A 235 -18.03 12.70 2.49
N GLY A 236 -17.15 12.30 3.41
CA GLY A 236 -16.08 11.31 3.19
C GLY A 236 -14.99 11.75 2.19
N ARG A 237 -14.96 13.04 1.79
CA ARG A 237 -14.03 13.57 0.78
C ARG A 237 -13.26 14.78 1.30
N MET A 238 -12.11 15.02 0.69
CA MET A 238 -11.36 16.26 0.89
C MET A 238 -12.06 17.41 0.14
N ARG A 239 -12.22 18.57 0.79
CA ARG A 239 -12.70 19.81 0.15
C ARG A 239 -11.52 20.60 -0.44
N ASP A 240 -11.80 21.34 -1.50
CA ASP A 240 -10.91 22.30 -2.15
C ASP A 240 -10.56 23.47 -1.22
N ILE A 241 -9.59 24.31 -1.60
CA ILE A 241 -9.07 25.43 -0.80
C ILE A 241 -9.27 26.82 -1.42
N VAL A 242 -9.88 26.98 -2.60
CA VAL A 242 -9.89 28.29 -3.34
C VAL A 242 -10.38 29.45 -2.47
N GLU A 243 -11.44 29.21 -1.70
CA GLU A 243 -12.09 30.17 -0.79
C GLU A 243 -11.30 30.37 0.53
N THR A 244 -10.09 29.82 0.63
CA THR A 244 -9.26 29.76 1.85
C THR A 244 -7.75 29.91 1.61
N ILE A 245 -7.29 30.10 0.35
CA ILE A 245 -5.85 30.14 0.03
C ILE A 245 -5.21 31.36 0.69
N ARG A 246 -4.28 31.13 1.61
CA ARG A 246 -3.51 32.21 2.26
C ARG A 246 -2.28 32.58 1.42
N ARG A 247 -1.72 33.76 1.70
CA ARG A 247 -0.65 34.39 0.89
C ARG A 247 0.64 33.56 0.83
N ASP A 248 1.01 32.95 1.95
CA ASP A 248 2.09 31.96 2.06
C ASP A 248 1.92 30.75 1.13
N GLN A 249 0.68 30.30 0.94
CA GLN A 249 0.33 29.25 -0.02
C GLN A 249 0.31 29.79 -1.47
N MET A 250 -0.19 31.00 -1.70
CA MET A 250 -0.28 31.63 -3.02
C MET A 250 1.10 31.86 -3.66
N ASP A 251 2.12 32.22 -2.88
CA ASP A 251 3.52 32.33 -3.34
C ASP A 251 4.06 30.99 -3.87
N LEU A 252 3.67 29.87 -3.25
CA LEU A 252 4.06 28.52 -3.68
C LEU A 252 3.25 28.04 -4.88
N VAL A 253 1.96 28.37 -4.96
CA VAL A 253 1.12 28.13 -6.15
C VAL A 253 1.69 28.87 -7.36
N THR A 254 2.01 30.16 -7.21
CA THR A 254 2.30 31.07 -8.33
C THR A 254 3.78 31.33 -8.59
N GLY A 255 4.68 30.63 -7.88
CA GLY A 255 6.12 30.71 -8.13
C GLY A 255 6.51 30.08 -9.47
N SER A 256 7.50 30.66 -10.17
CA SER A 256 8.03 30.15 -11.45
C SER A 256 8.34 28.64 -11.42
N PRO A 257 8.15 27.90 -12.54
CA PRO A 257 8.65 26.52 -12.66
C PRO A 257 10.18 26.49 -12.70
N SER A 258 10.80 26.36 -11.53
CA SER A 258 12.21 25.99 -11.33
C SER A 258 12.33 24.49 -11.06
N ASP A 259 13.37 23.84 -11.60
CA ASP A 259 13.71 22.41 -11.54
C ASP A 259 13.00 21.61 -10.43
N VAL A 260 13.35 21.76 -9.15
CA VAL A 260 12.64 21.07 -8.05
C VAL A 260 12.25 22.02 -6.92
N LEU A 261 10.95 22.07 -6.63
CA LEU A 261 10.37 22.68 -5.43
C LEU A 261 9.91 21.58 -4.49
N VAL A 262 10.50 21.51 -3.29
CA VAL A 262 10.03 20.70 -2.17
C VAL A 262 9.16 21.57 -1.26
N VAL A 263 7.94 21.11 -0.95
CA VAL A 263 7.04 21.72 0.03
C VAL A 263 6.92 20.79 1.24
N GLN A 264 7.72 21.08 2.27
CA GLN A 264 7.58 20.47 3.59
C GLN A 264 6.42 21.15 4.32
N GLY A 265 5.60 20.37 5.02
CA GLY A 265 4.58 20.93 5.89
C GLY A 265 3.93 19.84 6.73
N GLY A 266 3.43 20.17 7.91
CA GLY A 266 2.81 19.17 8.78
C GLY A 266 1.37 18.79 8.40
N PRO A 267 0.64 18.13 9.32
CA PRO A 267 -0.79 17.84 9.18
C PRO A 267 -1.64 19.10 9.03
N GLY A 268 -2.67 19.06 8.17
CA GLY A 268 -3.66 20.13 8.01
C GLY A 268 -3.16 21.49 7.46
N THR A 269 -1.93 21.54 6.94
CA THR A 269 -1.27 22.74 6.38
C THR A 269 -1.63 23.04 4.92
N GLY A 270 -2.38 22.14 4.26
CA GLY A 270 -2.89 22.33 2.89
C GLY A 270 -1.99 21.82 1.75
N LYS A 271 -0.83 21.20 2.05
CA LYS A 271 0.19 20.71 1.09
C LYS A 271 -0.35 20.24 -0.27
N SER A 272 -1.16 19.19 -0.27
CA SER A 272 -1.67 18.53 -1.47
C SER A 272 -2.50 19.46 -2.35
N ALA A 273 -3.29 20.32 -1.70
CA ALA A 273 -4.13 21.29 -2.39
C ALA A 273 -3.28 22.44 -2.98
N VAL A 274 -2.24 22.92 -2.29
CA VAL A 274 -1.22 23.82 -2.88
C VAL A 274 -0.61 23.20 -4.15
N GLY A 275 -0.35 21.90 -4.14
CA GLY A 275 0.08 21.14 -5.32
C GLY A 275 -0.88 21.19 -6.51
N LEU A 276 -2.18 20.93 -6.28
CA LEU A 276 -3.19 20.96 -7.35
C LEU A 276 -3.45 22.38 -7.88
N HIS A 277 -3.49 23.37 -6.97
CA HIS A 277 -3.59 24.77 -7.35
C HIS A 277 -2.40 25.23 -8.20
N ARG A 278 -1.18 24.75 -7.87
CA ARG A 278 0.02 24.96 -8.69
C ARG A 278 -0.09 24.33 -10.08
N VAL A 279 -0.69 23.14 -10.21
CA VAL A 279 -0.96 22.53 -11.53
C VAL A 279 -1.86 23.42 -12.37
N THR A 280 -2.98 23.90 -11.82
CA THR A 280 -3.89 24.81 -12.54
C THR A 280 -3.21 26.13 -12.90
N TRP A 281 -2.42 26.72 -12.00
CA TRP A 281 -1.68 27.95 -12.29
C TRP A 281 -0.65 27.77 -13.44
N LEU A 282 0.10 26.66 -13.43
CA LEU A 282 1.08 26.33 -14.47
C LEU A 282 0.44 26.10 -15.85
N VAL A 283 -0.74 25.47 -15.91
CA VAL A 283 -1.47 25.29 -17.18
C VAL A 283 -2.04 26.61 -17.67
N ASN A 284 -2.74 27.36 -16.81
CA ASN A 284 -3.43 28.59 -17.21
C ASN A 284 -2.45 29.71 -17.63
N ASN A 285 -1.22 29.70 -17.12
CA ASN A 285 -0.15 30.63 -17.51
C ASN A 285 0.78 30.07 -18.61
N ASN A 286 0.36 29.02 -19.32
CA ASN A 286 1.04 28.42 -20.48
C ASN A 286 2.47 27.90 -20.21
N HIS A 287 2.80 27.54 -18.97
CA HIS A 287 4.09 26.91 -18.66
C HIS A 287 4.15 25.46 -19.17
N PHE A 288 3.06 24.70 -19.03
CA PHE A 288 2.93 23.32 -19.51
C PHE A 288 1.50 23.07 -20.01
N ARG A 289 1.31 22.11 -20.92
CA ARG A 289 -0.04 21.61 -21.25
C ARG A 289 -0.45 20.60 -20.18
N ALA A 290 -1.74 20.50 -19.85
CA ALA A 290 -2.22 19.58 -18.83
C ALA A 290 -1.84 18.11 -19.10
N GLN A 291 -1.96 17.67 -20.35
CA GLN A 291 -1.48 16.37 -20.85
C GLN A 291 0.02 16.09 -20.62
N ASP A 292 0.84 17.12 -20.41
CA ASP A 292 2.28 17.03 -20.17
C ASP A 292 2.61 17.09 -18.67
N ILE A 293 1.60 17.08 -17.79
CA ILE A 293 1.73 17.05 -16.33
C ILE A 293 1.35 15.66 -15.80
N LEU A 294 2.13 15.14 -14.85
CA LEU A 294 1.84 13.93 -14.09
C LEU A 294 1.63 14.27 -12.60
N VAL A 295 0.51 13.84 -12.02
CA VAL A 295 0.26 13.86 -10.57
C VAL A 295 0.40 12.44 -10.02
N ILE A 296 1.24 12.26 -9.02
CA ILE A 296 1.51 10.99 -8.35
C ILE A 296 0.94 11.04 -6.94
N GLY A 297 0.06 10.08 -6.62
CA GLY A 297 -0.61 9.98 -5.33
C GLY A 297 -0.36 8.68 -4.58
N PRO A 298 -0.58 8.65 -3.25
CA PRO A 298 -0.37 7.47 -2.41
C PRO A 298 -1.41 6.35 -2.66
N HIS A 299 -2.69 6.71 -2.86
CA HIS A 299 -3.82 5.77 -2.96
C HIS A 299 -4.91 6.28 -3.91
N GLN A 300 -5.83 5.38 -4.31
CA GLN A 300 -6.86 5.68 -5.30
C GLN A 300 -7.79 6.83 -4.86
N ARG A 301 -8.25 6.84 -3.60
CA ARG A 301 -9.16 7.89 -3.07
C ARG A 301 -8.60 9.32 -3.22
N PHE A 302 -7.28 9.47 -3.17
CA PHE A 302 -6.62 10.74 -3.46
C PHE A 302 -6.72 11.11 -4.94
N LEU A 303 -6.47 10.16 -5.85
CA LEU A 303 -6.59 10.38 -7.31
C LEU A 303 -8.04 10.69 -7.71
N ASP A 304 -9.01 10.06 -7.05
CA ASP A 304 -10.43 10.35 -7.23
C ASP A 304 -10.75 11.80 -6.84
N TYR A 305 -10.13 12.32 -5.78
CA TYR A 305 -10.19 13.74 -5.39
C TYR A 305 -9.48 14.66 -6.39
N VAL A 306 -8.29 14.28 -6.89
CA VAL A 306 -7.58 15.03 -7.97
C VAL A 306 -8.47 15.16 -9.21
N GLY A 307 -9.13 14.07 -9.60
CA GLY A 307 -10.07 14.01 -10.71
C GLY A 307 -11.39 14.76 -10.49
N GLN A 308 -11.70 15.17 -9.26
CA GLN A 308 -12.82 16.06 -8.94
C GLN A 308 -12.37 17.53 -8.91
N VAL A 309 -11.30 17.86 -8.20
CA VAL A 309 -10.87 19.26 -7.99
C VAL A 309 -10.24 19.89 -9.23
N LEU A 310 -9.33 19.23 -9.95
CA LEU A 310 -8.69 19.87 -11.11
C LEU A 310 -9.74 20.35 -12.16
N PRO A 311 -10.79 19.56 -12.51
CA PRO A 311 -11.88 20.05 -13.36
C PRO A 311 -12.65 21.26 -12.81
N THR A 312 -12.91 21.36 -11.50
CA THR A 312 -13.58 22.54 -10.93
C THR A 312 -12.68 23.77 -10.95
N LEU A 313 -11.36 23.61 -10.79
CA LEU A 313 -10.35 24.66 -10.97
C LEU A 313 -10.15 25.08 -12.43
N GLY A 314 -10.64 24.28 -13.40
CA GLY A 314 -10.59 24.57 -14.83
C GLY A 314 -9.51 23.82 -15.61
N THR A 315 -8.88 22.83 -14.99
CA THR A 315 -7.84 22.00 -15.61
C THR A 315 -8.34 20.57 -15.81
N ARG A 316 -8.32 20.06 -17.04
CA ARG A 316 -8.67 18.67 -17.38
C ARG A 316 -7.49 17.97 -18.04
N ASP A 317 -7.61 16.66 -18.23
CA ASP A 317 -6.65 15.86 -19.01
C ASP A 317 -5.22 15.83 -18.45
N VAL A 318 -5.10 16.04 -17.13
CA VAL A 318 -3.87 15.80 -16.35
C VAL A 318 -3.75 14.30 -16.07
N ASN A 319 -2.55 13.74 -16.28
CA ASN A 319 -2.30 12.33 -15.98
C ASN A 319 -2.21 12.17 -14.45
N ALA A 320 -3.03 11.32 -13.85
CA ALA A 320 -3.00 11.03 -12.40
C ALA A 320 -2.79 9.52 -12.17
N VAL A 321 -1.77 9.16 -11.38
CA VAL A 321 -1.33 7.75 -11.22
C VAL A 321 -0.97 7.45 -9.77
N GLN A 322 -1.31 6.26 -9.27
CA GLN A 322 -0.86 5.81 -7.94
C GLN A 322 0.62 5.42 -8.01
N LEU A 323 1.42 5.79 -7.01
CA LEU A 323 2.86 5.49 -6.99
C LEU A 323 3.18 4.01 -7.30
N SER A 324 2.45 3.06 -6.72
CA SER A 324 2.61 1.62 -6.94
C SER A 324 2.34 1.17 -8.40
N ARG A 325 1.56 1.93 -9.18
CA ARG A 325 1.23 1.67 -10.58
C ARG A 325 2.11 2.43 -11.58
N LEU A 326 3.18 3.08 -11.10
CA LEU A 326 4.09 3.87 -11.94
C LEU A 326 5.05 3.01 -12.79
N TRP A 327 5.19 1.71 -12.45
CA TRP A 327 6.08 0.73 -13.12
C TRP A 327 5.27 -0.47 -13.65
N ASP A 328 5.62 -1.00 -14.82
CA ASP A 328 4.72 -1.91 -15.56
C ASP A 328 4.57 -3.31 -14.92
N GLY A 329 3.32 -3.68 -14.67
CA GLY A 329 2.87 -5.04 -14.39
C GLY A 329 2.86 -5.43 -12.92
N ASP A 330 2.23 -6.57 -12.65
CA ASP A 330 1.61 -6.86 -11.36
C ASP A 330 2.59 -7.14 -10.22
N VAL A 331 2.20 -6.78 -8.99
CA VAL A 331 2.96 -7.09 -7.78
C VAL A 331 2.47 -8.42 -7.25
N LEU A 332 3.25 -9.48 -7.49
CA LEU A 332 2.89 -10.87 -7.21
C LEU A 332 3.61 -11.45 -5.98
N GLY A 333 4.48 -10.67 -5.35
CA GLY A 333 5.25 -11.10 -4.18
C GLY A 333 5.47 -9.99 -3.15
N THR A 334 5.82 -10.43 -1.94
CA THR A 334 6.29 -9.57 -0.85
C THR A 334 7.79 -9.81 -0.61
N ASP A 335 8.49 -8.79 -0.11
CA ASP A 335 9.90 -8.87 0.29
C ASP A 335 10.03 -8.82 1.82
N THR A 336 11.11 -9.39 2.34
CA THR A 336 11.50 -9.17 3.74
C THR A 336 11.89 -7.69 3.94
N PRO A 337 11.79 -7.13 5.16
CA PRO A 337 12.18 -5.74 5.41
C PRO A 337 13.63 -5.42 4.99
N ARG A 338 14.58 -6.35 5.19
CA ARG A 338 15.98 -6.17 4.75
C ARG A 338 16.11 -6.24 3.22
N ALA A 339 15.48 -7.20 2.55
CA ALA A 339 15.48 -7.28 1.09
C ALA A 339 14.93 -5.99 0.47
N ARG A 340 13.82 -5.50 1.02
CA ARG A 340 13.19 -4.25 0.59
C ARG A 340 14.09 -3.03 0.78
N LEU A 341 14.75 -2.90 1.93
CA LEU A 341 15.73 -1.84 2.19
C LEU A 341 16.88 -1.84 1.16
N VAL A 342 17.42 -3.02 0.85
CA VAL A 342 18.55 -3.14 -0.10
C VAL A 342 18.12 -2.81 -1.53
N LYS A 343 16.97 -3.32 -2.00
CA LYS A 343 16.41 -2.98 -3.33
C LYS A 343 16.02 -1.50 -3.45
N SER A 344 15.69 -0.86 -2.32
CA SER A 344 15.30 0.55 -2.24
C SER A 344 16.48 1.53 -2.36
N ASP A 345 17.67 1.13 -1.91
CA ASP A 345 18.84 2.01 -1.86
C ASP A 345 19.51 2.16 -3.22
N GLU A 346 20.03 3.35 -3.48
CA GLU A 346 20.72 3.74 -4.71
C GLU A 346 21.94 2.85 -5.03
N ARG A 347 22.55 2.26 -3.99
CA ARG A 347 23.59 1.23 -4.11
C ARG A 347 23.18 0.10 -5.06
N MET A 348 21.90 -0.27 -5.10
CA MET A 348 21.38 -1.30 -6.00
C MET A 348 21.60 -0.93 -7.48
N ALA A 349 21.49 0.34 -7.89
CA ALA A 349 21.75 0.74 -9.28
C ALA A 349 23.21 0.46 -9.72
N ALA A 350 24.17 0.48 -8.78
CA ALA A 350 25.56 0.12 -9.06
C ALA A 350 25.75 -1.40 -9.19
N VAL A 351 25.06 -2.20 -8.37
CA VAL A 351 25.02 -3.68 -8.49
C VAL A 351 24.37 -4.09 -9.82
N LEU A 352 23.23 -3.49 -10.17
CA LEU A 352 22.53 -3.74 -11.44
C LEU A 352 23.37 -3.34 -12.66
N ARG A 353 24.15 -2.25 -12.58
CA ARG A 353 25.11 -1.87 -13.63
C ARG A 353 26.21 -2.91 -13.78
N ARG A 354 26.87 -3.31 -12.68
CA ARG A 354 27.90 -4.37 -12.71
C ARG A 354 27.35 -5.69 -13.25
N ARG A 355 26.12 -6.08 -12.87
CA ARG A 355 25.41 -7.25 -13.40
C ARG A 355 25.25 -7.21 -14.92
N VAL A 356 25.03 -6.03 -15.50
CA VAL A 356 24.94 -5.83 -16.96
C VAL A 356 26.33 -5.83 -17.62
N GLU A 357 27.33 -5.13 -17.06
CA GLU A 357 28.70 -5.16 -17.62
C GLU A 357 29.32 -6.58 -17.60
N HIS A 358 29.01 -7.39 -16.58
CA HIS A 358 29.47 -8.78 -16.41
C HIS A 358 29.00 -9.74 -17.52
N GLU A 359 28.00 -9.38 -18.34
CA GLU A 359 27.66 -10.16 -19.53
C GLU A 359 28.68 -10.00 -20.67
N CYS A 360 29.50 -8.94 -20.66
CA CYS A 360 30.57 -8.73 -21.63
C CYS A 360 31.82 -9.54 -21.24
N ARG A 361 32.17 -10.54 -22.05
CA ARG A 361 33.25 -11.51 -21.81
C ARG A 361 34.38 -11.33 -22.84
N PRO A 362 35.31 -10.37 -22.64
CA PRO A 362 36.40 -10.11 -23.60
C PRO A 362 37.28 -11.34 -23.85
N ASP A 363 37.48 -12.20 -22.84
CA ASP A 363 38.29 -13.42 -22.93
C ASP A 363 37.69 -14.46 -23.89
N ALA A 364 36.38 -14.37 -24.19
CA ALA A 364 35.73 -15.23 -25.15
C ALA A 364 36.15 -14.92 -26.61
N LEU A 365 36.86 -13.81 -26.86
CA LEU A 365 37.39 -13.41 -28.17
C LEU A 365 38.34 -14.47 -28.74
N ASP A 366 39.24 -15.04 -27.94
CA ASP A 366 40.22 -16.03 -28.42
C ASP A 366 39.56 -17.28 -29.00
N SER A 367 38.37 -17.65 -28.51
CA SER A 367 37.58 -18.77 -29.05
C SER A 367 37.01 -18.54 -30.45
N GLN A 368 37.06 -17.31 -30.97
CA GLN A 368 36.44 -16.92 -32.25
C GLN A 368 37.45 -16.58 -33.35
N LEU A 369 38.74 -16.51 -33.01
CA LEU A 369 39.85 -16.23 -33.93
C LEU A 369 40.23 -17.48 -34.73
N ASP A 370 40.83 -17.27 -35.89
CA ASP A 370 41.51 -18.32 -36.64
C ASP A 370 43.01 -18.31 -36.29
N PRO A 371 43.68 -19.47 -36.25
CA PRO A 371 45.08 -19.57 -35.84
C PRO A 371 46.01 -18.76 -36.77
N PRO A 372 47.17 -18.31 -36.26
CA PRO A 372 48.10 -17.52 -37.03
C PRO A 372 48.62 -18.28 -38.25
N SER A 373 48.85 -17.56 -39.36
CA SER A 373 49.28 -18.17 -40.63
C SER A 373 50.79 -18.37 -40.76
N PHE A 374 51.56 -17.86 -39.80
CA PHE A 374 53.02 -17.91 -39.69
C PHE A 374 53.39 -17.94 -38.19
N GLU A 375 54.56 -18.46 -37.82
CA GLU A 375 54.96 -18.60 -36.40
C GLU A 375 54.96 -17.27 -35.62
N ASP A 376 55.39 -16.16 -36.24
CA ASP A 376 55.47 -14.84 -35.60
C ASP A 376 54.19 -13.99 -35.75
N ALA A 377 53.09 -14.53 -36.30
CA ALA A 377 51.88 -13.75 -36.58
C ALA A 377 50.87 -13.78 -35.40
N GLU A 378 50.11 -12.70 -35.22
CA GLU A 378 48.96 -12.72 -34.30
C GLU A 378 47.83 -13.63 -34.82
N PRO A 379 47.05 -14.27 -33.92
CA PRO A 379 45.74 -14.82 -34.26
C PRO A 379 44.84 -13.75 -34.87
N SER A 380 44.00 -14.12 -35.84
CA SER A 380 43.20 -13.12 -36.59
C SER A 380 41.75 -13.53 -36.75
N PHE A 381 40.85 -12.55 -36.65
CA PHE A 381 39.44 -12.72 -36.96
C PHE A 381 39.25 -12.66 -38.48
N THR A 382 38.83 -13.77 -39.11
CA THR A 382 38.64 -13.80 -40.57
C THR A 382 37.17 -13.79 -41.00
N VAL A 383 36.86 -12.98 -42.01
CA VAL A 383 35.50 -12.81 -42.57
C VAL A 383 35.55 -12.90 -44.09
N ARG A 384 34.67 -13.70 -44.70
CA ARG A 384 34.53 -13.75 -46.16
C ARG A 384 33.49 -12.73 -46.63
N ALA A 385 33.92 -11.83 -47.51
CA ALA A 385 33.12 -10.82 -48.19
C ALA A 385 33.08 -11.15 -49.70
N GLY A 386 32.07 -11.92 -50.10
CA GLY A 386 32.01 -12.51 -51.45
C GLY A 386 33.21 -13.43 -51.69
N SER A 387 34.07 -13.07 -52.66
CA SER A 387 35.29 -13.82 -53.00
C SER A 387 36.53 -13.41 -52.21
N THR A 388 36.46 -12.38 -51.36
CA THR A 388 37.61 -11.84 -50.63
C THR A 388 37.57 -12.28 -49.17
N THR A 389 38.67 -12.80 -48.64
CA THR A 389 38.85 -13.06 -47.20
C THR A 389 39.51 -11.86 -46.55
N LEU A 390 38.81 -11.20 -45.65
CA LEU A 390 39.31 -10.13 -44.79
C LEU A 390 39.88 -10.74 -43.51
N ARG A 391 40.90 -10.10 -42.93
CA ARG A 391 41.55 -10.52 -41.67
C ARG A 391 41.77 -9.29 -40.78
N VAL A 392 41.55 -9.43 -39.47
CA VAL A 392 41.81 -8.37 -38.48
C VAL A 392 42.57 -8.99 -37.30
N PRO A 393 43.73 -8.45 -36.87
CA PRO A 393 44.51 -8.98 -35.74
C PRO A 393 43.78 -8.97 -34.39
N ARG A 394 44.23 -9.82 -33.44
CA ARG A 394 43.74 -9.88 -32.06
C ARG A 394 43.84 -8.54 -31.35
N SER A 395 44.98 -7.86 -31.48
CA SER A 395 45.24 -6.54 -30.90
C SER A 395 44.26 -5.48 -31.39
N GLU A 396 44.01 -5.41 -32.70
CA GLU A 396 43.06 -4.46 -33.28
C GLU A 396 41.61 -4.72 -32.84
N VAL A 397 41.14 -5.99 -32.83
CA VAL A 397 39.77 -6.30 -32.38
C VAL A 397 39.59 -5.99 -30.89
N GLY A 398 40.63 -6.21 -30.07
CA GLY A 398 40.66 -5.79 -28.66
C GLY A 398 40.54 -4.27 -28.49
N ALA A 399 41.36 -3.50 -29.21
CA ALA A 399 41.31 -2.04 -29.14
C ALA A 399 39.94 -1.45 -29.52
N LEU A 400 39.28 -1.98 -30.55
CA LEU A 400 37.92 -1.56 -30.93
C LEU A 400 36.86 -1.99 -29.90
N LEU A 401 37.06 -3.12 -29.22
CA LEU A 401 36.19 -3.60 -28.16
C LEU A 401 36.28 -2.66 -26.93
N ASP A 402 37.49 -2.30 -26.51
CA ASP A 402 37.69 -1.44 -25.35
C ASP A 402 37.30 0.03 -25.62
N GLU A 403 37.51 0.55 -26.84
CA GLU A 403 36.97 1.86 -27.26
C GLU A 403 35.44 1.90 -27.14
N ALA A 404 34.76 0.83 -27.54
CA ALA A 404 33.30 0.74 -27.46
C ALA A 404 32.79 0.51 -26.02
N ARG A 405 33.53 -0.24 -25.18
CA ARG A 405 33.19 -0.48 -23.77
C ARG A 405 33.35 0.76 -22.91
N GLY A 406 34.41 1.54 -23.14
CA GLY A 406 34.74 2.77 -22.41
C GLY A 406 34.04 4.05 -22.90
N GLY A 407 33.27 3.98 -24.00
CA GLY A 407 32.42 5.09 -24.44
C GLY A 407 31.12 5.21 -23.63
N ASP A 408 30.47 6.37 -23.67
CA ASP A 408 29.14 6.56 -23.07
C ASP A 408 28.03 5.80 -23.82
N GLY A 409 26.92 5.55 -23.12
CA GLY A 409 25.68 5.01 -23.68
C GLY A 409 25.22 3.71 -23.01
N ALA A 410 23.99 3.29 -23.34
CA ALA A 410 23.44 2.02 -22.89
C ALA A 410 24.21 0.83 -23.47
N TYR A 411 24.11 -0.33 -22.81
CA TYR A 411 24.87 -1.53 -23.18
C TYR A 411 24.64 -1.98 -24.64
N ARG A 412 23.39 -1.91 -25.15
CA ARG A 412 23.10 -2.20 -26.57
C ARG A 412 23.64 -1.14 -27.52
N GLU A 413 23.68 0.13 -27.13
CA GLU A 413 24.26 1.22 -27.93
C GLU A 413 25.78 1.03 -28.07
N ARG A 414 26.47 0.70 -26.97
CA ARG A 414 27.90 0.36 -26.96
C ARG A 414 28.22 -0.90 -27.78
N ARG A 415 27.41 -1.96 -27.67
CA ARG A 415 27.50 -3.16 -28.52
C ARG A 415 27.33 -2.85 -30.01
N GLU A 416 26.39 -1.97 -30.36
CA GLU A 416 26.18 -1.57 -31.76
C GLU A 416 27.27 -0.63 -32.28
N ARG A 417 27.83 0.25 -31.42
CA ARG A 417 29.06 1.01 -31.73
C ARG A 417 30.22 0.06 -32.03
N PHE A 418 30.43 -0.99 -31.22
CA PHE A 418 31.44 -2.01 -31.50
C PHE A 418 31.19 -2.70 -32.86
N ARG A 419 29.94 -3.08 -33.18
CA ARG A 419 29.59 -3.63 -34.50
C ARG A 419 29.94 -2.66 -35.62
N SER A 420 29.61 -1.38 -35.49
CA SER A 420 29.97 -0.37 -36.49
C SER A 420 31.48 -0.25 -36.65
N LEU A 421 32.23 -0.04 -35.56
CA LEU A 421 33.69 0.10 -35.57
C LEU A 421 34.39 -1.09 -36.24
N LEU A 422 33.94 -2.33 -35.95
CA LEU A 422 34.45 -3.55 -36.56
C LEU A 422 34.10 -3.64 -38.06
N VAL A 423 32.86 -3.32 -38.44
CA VAL A 423 32.45 -3.26 -39.87
C VAL A 423 33.22 -2.18 -40.62
N ASP A 424 33.43 -1.01 -40.02
CA ASP A 424 34.22 0.07 -40.59
C ASP A 424 35.70 -0.32 -40.74
N ARG A 425 36.27 -1.11 -39.82
CA ARG A 425 37.61 -1.68 -39.96
C ARG A 425 37.70 -2.74 -41.08
N LEU A 426 36.69 -3.60 -41.20
CA LEU A 426 36.57 -4.58 -42.28
C LEU A 426 36.37 -3.90 -43.64
N LEU A 427 35.65 -2.78 -43.72
CA LEU A 427 35.51 -1.99 -44.95
C LEU A 427 36.83 -1.31 -45.35
N ARG A 428 37.64 -0.84 -44.39
CA ARG A 428 39.01 -0.37 -44.67
C ARG A 428 39.86 -1.50 -45.28
N GLU A 429 39.81 -2.69 -44.70
CA GLU A 429 40.54 -3.88 -45.22
C GLU A 429 40.04 -4.35 -46.60
N LEU A 430 38.73 -4.25 -46.86
CA LEU A 430 38.20 -4.53 -48.19
C LEU A 430 38.63 -3.47 -49.22
N THR A 431 38.81 -2.22 -48.79
CA THR A 431 39.21 -1.11 -49.67
C THR A 431 40.69 -1.20 -50.03
N THR A 432 41.57 -1.65 -49.12
CA THR A 432 42.98 -1.92 -49.44
C THR A 432 43.12 -3.13 -50.38
N LEU A 433 42.40 -4.23 -50.12
CA LEU A 433 42.48 -5.46 -50.92
C LEU A 433 41.71 -5.40 -52.26
N ALA A 434 40.64 -4.62 -52.35
CA ALA A 434 39.77 -4.54 -53.52
C ALA A 434 39.12 -3.14 -53.69
N PRO A 435 39.88 -2.09 -54.08
CA PRO A 435 39.40 -0.71 -54.13
C PRO A 435 38.09 -0.49 -54.90
N ARG A 436 37.87 -1.25 -56.00
CA ARG A 436 36.64 -1.16 -56.82
C ARG A 436 35.38 -1.71 -56.14
N ARG A 437 35.49 -2.46 -55.04
CA ARG A 437 34.35 -2.96 -54.25
C ARG A 437 34.06 -2.09 -53.02
N GLY A 438 35.06 -1.45 -52.41
CA GLY A 438 34.90 -0.65 -51.19
C GLY A 438 33.86 0.49 -51.28
N ALA A 439 33.56 0.97 -52.49
CA ALA A 439 32.58 2.03 -52.73
C ALA A 439 31.10 1.57 -52.76
N ASP A 440 30.81 0.27 -52.69
CA ASP A 440 29.43 -0.25 -52.77
C ASP A 440 28.72 -0.24 -51.39
N GLY A 441 27.77 0.68 -51.23
CA GLY A 441 26.94 0.83 -50.01
C GLY A 441 26.00 -0.34 -49.70
N THR A 442 25.95 -1.40 -50.51
CA THR A 442 25.33 -2.68 -50.15
C THR A 442 26.26 -3.56 -49.30
N ILE A 443 27.58 -3.44 -49.45
CA ILE A 443 28.54 -4.32 -48.78
C ILE A 443 28.58 -4.09 -47.27
N ARG A 444 28.42 -2.85 -46.79
CA ARG A 444 28.27 -2.56 -45.35
C ARG A 444 27.18 -3.44 -44.71
N ARG A 445 25.99 -3.46 -45.31
CA ARG A 445 24.85 -4.28 -44.88
C ARG A 445 25.08 -5.79 -45.03
N SER A 446 26.00 -6.20 -45.90
CA SER A 446 26.43 -7.60 -46.04
C SER A 446 27.48 -8.02 -45.00
N LEU A 447 28.24 -7.08 -44.44
CA LEU A 447 29.16 -7.32 -43.32
C LEU A 447 28.43 -7.27 -41.97
N GLU A 448 27.52 -6.30 -41.80
CA GLU A 448 26.62 -6.15 -40.65
C GLU A 448 25.75 -7.40 -40.37
N ARG A 449 25.41 -8.15 -41.43
CA ARG A 449 24.61 -9.40 -41.40
C ARG A 449 25.47 -10.66 -41.66
N ASN A 450 26.77 -10.58 -41.38
CA ASN A 450 27.66 -11.71 -41.60
C ASN A 450 27.63 -12.65 -40.38
N ARG A 451 27.25 -13.91 -40.59
CA ARG A 451 27.17 -14.94 -39.54
C ARG A 451 28.43 -15.15 -38.71
N ARG A 452 29.62 -14.68 -39.12
CA ARG A 452 30.82 -14.71 -38.25
C ARG A 452 30.96 -13.44 -37.40
N VAL A 453 30.52 -12.28 -37.88
CA VAL A 453 30.41 -11.04 -37.09
C VAL A 453 29.30 -11.17 -36.04
N GLU A 454 28.14 -11.71 -36.41
CA GLU A 454 27.02 -11.96 -35.50
C GLU A 454 27.45 -12.90 -34.35
N ARG A 455 28.05 -14.06 -34.67
CA ARG A 455 28.56 -15.00 -33.64
C ARG A 455 29.68 -14.43 -32.78
N LEU A 456 30.53 -13.54 -33.31
CA LEU A 456 31.53 -12.83 -32.52
C LEU A 456 30.86 -11.94 -31.47
N LEU A 457 29.89 -11.13 -31.90
CA LEU A 457 29.12 -10.24 -31.04
C LEU A 457 28.34 -11.01 -29.98
N ASP A 458 27.66 -12.10 -30.34
CA ASP A 458 26.84 -12.87 -29.39
C ASP A 458 27.67 -13.72 -28.42
N ARG A 459 28.93 -14.04 -28.75
CA ARG A 459 29.85 -14.78 -27.86
C ARG A 459 30.59 -13.86 -26.88
N ILE A 460 31.03 -12.68 -27.33
CA ILE A 460 31.78 -11.72 -26.50
C ILE A 460 30.85 -10.76 -25.76
N TRP A 461 29.79 -10.31 -26.42
CA TRP A 461 28.91 -9.24 -25.96
C TRP A 461 27.43 -9.63 -26.16
N PRO A 462 26.95 -10.72 -25.53
CA PRO A 462 25.56 -11.13 -25.58
C PRO A 462 24.65 -9.99 -25.07
N SER A 463 23.47 -9.84 -25.68
CA SER A 463 22.46 -8.85 -25.26
C SER A 463 21.48 -9.49 -24.27
N PRO A 464 21.59 -9.25 -22.95
CA PRO A 464 20.67 -9.83 -21.98
C PRO A 464 19.26 -9.22 -22.09
N GLY A 465 18.29 -9.89 -21.46
CA GLY A 465 16.97 -9.34 -21.16
C GLY A 465 16.90 -8.87 -19.70
N ALA A 466 16.23 -7.75 -19.43
CA ALA A 466 16.15 -7.17 -18.09
C ALA A 466 15.58 -8.13 -17.04
N ARG A 467 14.50 -8.86 -17.36
CA ARG A 467 13.92 -9.90 -16.46
C ARG A 467 14.95 -10.97 -16.12
N GLU A 468 15.47 -11.68 -17.12
CA GLU A 468 16.44 -12.78 -16.89
C GLU A 468 17.72 -12.29 -16.18
N SER A 469 18.17 -11.06 -16.45
CA SER A 469 19.31 -10.45 -15.73
C SER A 469 19.10 -10.42 -14.23
N LEU A 470 17.90 -10.02 -13.78
CA LEU A 470 17.52 -9.94 -12.37
C LEU A 470 17.27 -11.32 -11.77
N ARG A 471 16.64 -12.23 -12.51
CA ARG A 471 16.41 -13.63 -12.10
C ARG A 471 17.73 -14.32 -11.77
N THR A 472 18.67 -14.34 -12.71
CA THR A 472 19.99 -14.97 -12.49
C THR A 472 20.80 -14.27 -11.41
N LEU A 473 20.58 -12.96 -11.17
CA LEU A 473 21.23 -12.23 -10.09
C LEU A 473 20.75 -12.69 -8.71
N TYR A 474 19.44 -12.90 -8.51
CA TYR A 474 18.90 -13.38 -7.22
C TYR A 474 19.06 -14.89 -7.00
N ASP A 475 19.10 -15.68 -8.07
CA ASP A 475 19.20 -17.15 -8.05
C ASP A 475 20.64 -17.68 -7.85
N SER A 476 21.66 -16.83 -8.03
CA SER A 476 23.07 -17.24 -7.97
C SER A 476 23.85 -16.43 -6.93
N PRO A 477 24.14 -17.00 -5.74
CA PRO A 477 24.94 -16.35 -4.70
C PRO A 477 26.31 -15.87 -5.19
N ASP A 478 27.01 -16.65 -6.02
CA ASP A 478 28.31 -16.27 -6.56
C ASP A 478 28.23 -15.07 -7.52
N LEU A 479 27.23 -15.04 -8.40
CA LEU A 479 27.04 -13.90 -9.30
C LEU A 479 26.66 -12.64 -8.52
N LEU A 480 25.81 -12.79 -7.50
CA LEU A 480 25.42 -11.71 -6.61
C LEU A 480 26.63 -11.16 -5.83
N ARG A 481 27.46 -12.04 -5.26
CA ARG A 481 28.72 -11.69 -4.57
C ARG A 481 29.69 -10.92 -5.46
N VAL A 482 29.90 -11.36 -6.71
CA VAL A 482 30.75 -10.66 -7.69
C VAL A 482 30.15 -9.31 -8.09
N CYS A 483 28.83 -9.22 -8.30
CA CYS A 483 28.20 -7.95 -8.65
C CYS A 483 28.17 -6.96 -7.48
N ALA A 484 28.03 -7.44 -6.23
CA ALA A 484 27.87 -6.64 -5.03
C ALA A 484 29.18 -6.35 -4.26
N GLU A 485 30.34 -6.84 -4.74
CA GLU A 485 31.64 -6.72 -4.07
C GLU A 485 31.97 -5.27 -3.66
N GLY A 486 32.08 -5.01 -2.35
CA GLY A 486 32.34 -3.67 -1.80
C GLY A 486 31.16 -2.69 -1.92
N ILE A 487 29.94 -3.16 -2.20
CA ILE A 487 28.70 -2.37 -2.25
C ILE A 487 27.69 -2.84 -1.20
N LEU A 488 27.47 -4.16 -1.08
CA LEU A 488 26.54 -4.77 -0.12
C LEU A 488 27.27 -5.75 0.81
N ASP A 489 26.83 -5.84 2.07
CA ASP A 489 27.34 -6.84 3.02
C ASP A 489 26.77 -8.25 2.77
N GLU A 490 27.31 -9.28 3.43
CA GLU A 490 26.91 -10.68 3.21
C GLU A 490 25.46 -10.98 3.65
N GLU A 491 24.93 -10.25 4.64
CA GLU A 491 23.53 -10.40 5.10
C GLU A 491 22.55 -9.65 4.18
N GLU A 492 22.93 -8.49 3.65
CA GLU A 492 22.22 -7.79 2.57
C GLU A 492 22.18 -8.66 1.31
N GLN A 493 23.29 -9.32 0.99
CA GLN A 493 23.37 -10.26 -0.12
C GLN A 493 22.46 -11.49 0.10
N ALA A 494 22.52 -12.12 1.27
CA ALA A 494 21.64 -13.23 1.63
C ALA A 494 20.16 -12.83 1.64
N ALA A 495 19.82 -11.58 1.99
CA ALA A 495 18.44 -11.07 1.95
C ALA A 495 17.90 -10.87 0.52
N LEU A 496 18.76 -10.65 -0.48
CA LEU A 496 18.36 -10.57 -1.89
C LEU A 496 18.17 -11.94 -2.57
N HIS A 497 18.81 -12.98 -2.04
CA HIS A 497 18.81 -14.31 -2.66
C HIS A 497 17.40 -14.94 -2.69
N ARG A 498 16.98 -15.40 -3.86
CA ARG A 498 15.66 -16.00 -4.09
C ARG A 498 15.76 -17.13 -5.14
N PRO A 499 15.24 -18.34 -4.87
CA PRO A 499 15.22 -19.40 -5.86
C PRO A 499 14.34 -19.03 -7.05
N ARG A 500 14.84 -19.29 -8.26
CA ARG A 500 14.19 -19.05 -9.54
C ARG A 500 12.91 -19.87 -9.74
N ALA A 501 11.81 -19.23 -10.18
CA ALA A 501 10.62 -19.93 -10.64
C ALA A 501 10.83 -20.62 -12.02
N GLU A 502 10.00 -21.61 -12.35
CA GLU A 502 10.14 -22.37 -13.61
C GLU A 502 10.06 -21.47 -14.86
N ARG A 503 9.13 -20.49 -14.88
CA ARG A 503 9.01 -19.48 -15.95
C ARG A 503 9.22 -18.07 -15.38
N ALA A 504 9.67 -17.15 -16.24
CA ALA A 504 9.93 -15.75 -15.87
C ALA A 504 8.66 -14.91 -15.60
N GLU A 505 7.49 -15.49 -15.86
CA GLU A 505 6.17 -14.92 -15.63
C GLU A 505 5.58 -15.40 -14.30
N ASP A 506 6.02 -16.58 -13.82
CA ASP A 506 5.62 -17.18 -12.54
C ASP A 506 6.46 -16.65 -11.35
N ASP A 507 7.50 -15.84 -11.60
CA ASP A 507 8.31 -15.24 -10.54
C ASP A 507 7.53 -14.16 -9.75
N PRO A 508 7.52 -14.20 -8.40
CA PRO A 508 6.72 -13.31 -7.57
C PRO A 508 7.36 -11.92 -7.45
N TRP A 509 7.35 -11.15 -8.54
CA TRP A 509 7.95 -9.82 -8.63
C TRP A 509 7.32 -8.83 -7.64
N THR A 510 8.15 -8.18 -6.82
CA THR A 510 7.70 -7.15 -5.86
C THR A 510 7.67 -5.76 -6.50
N LEU A 511 7.08 -4.78 -5.83
CA LEU A 511 7.11 -3.38 -6.30
C LEU A 511 8.55 -2.88 -6.51
N ASP A 512 9.43 -3.15 -5.55
CA ASP A 512 10.82 -2.67 -5.59
C ASP A 512 11.66 -3.46 -6.62
N ASP A 513 11.28 -4.69 -6.97
CA ASP A 513 11.80 -5.39 -8.17
C ASP A 513 11.36 -4.72 -9.48
N ARG A 514 10.13 -4.20 -9.58
CA ARG A 514 9.66 -3.48 -10.79
C ARG A 514 10.50 -2.23 -11.06
N VAL A 515 10.94 -1.54 -10.00
CA VAL A 515 11.91 -0.42 -10.08
C VAL A 515 13.27 -0.90 -10.60
N CYS A 516 13.79 -2.01 -10.06
CA CYS A 516 15.05 -2.62 -10.51
C CYS A 516 14.99 -3.09 -11.97
N LEU A 517 13.84 -3.63 -12.42
CA LEU A 517 13.60 -4.02 -13.80
C LEU A 517 13.59 -2.82 -14.76
N GLU A 518 13.07 -1.66 -14.36
CA GLU A 518 13.17 -0.44 -15.17
C GLU A 518 14.62 0.06 -15.25
N GLU A 519 15.36 0.05 -14.12
CA GLU A 519 16.79 0.40 -14.12
C GLU A 519 17.58 -0.51 -15.08
N LEU A 520 17.31 -1.82 -15.07
CA LEU A 520 17.91 -2.77 -16.00
C LEU A 520 17.48 -2.54 -17.46
N ARG A 521 16.22 -2.18 -17.74
CA ARG A 521 15.82 -1.77 -19.10
C ARG A 521 16.65 -0.57 -19.55
N TYR A 522 16.68 0.49 -18.75
CA TYR A 522 17.44 1.71 -19.06
C TYR A 522 18.94 1.43 -19.30
N LEU A 523 19.59 0.63 -18.44
CA LEU A 523 21.00 0.24 -18.60
C LEU A 523 21.26 -0.62 -19.85
N VAL A 524 20.33 -1.52 -20.19
CA VAL A 524 20.49 -2.44 -21.34
C VAL A 524 20.14 -1.77 -22.68
N THR A 525 18.99 -1.09 -22.77
CA THR A 525 18.39 -0.62 -24.03
C THR A 525 18.44 0.89 -24.23
N GLY A 526 18.74 1.68 -23.19
CA GLY A 526 18.62 3.15 -23.21
C GLY A 526 17.18 3.66 -23.12
N GLU A 527 16.21 2.74 -23.04
CA GLU A 527 14.78 3.04 -22.98
C GLU A 527 14.43 3.84 -21.72
N THR A 528 13.72 4.96 -21.92
CA THR A 528 13.14 5.74 -20.83
C THR A 528 11.62 5.80 -21.00
N PRO A 529 10.84 5.74 -19.90
CA PRO A 529 9.39 5.90 -19.94
C PRO A 529 8.98 7.29 -20.48
N ARG A 530 7.67 7.46 -20.72
CA ARG A 530 7.07 8.75 -21.12
C ARG A 530 7.55 9.87 -20.19
N ARG A 531 7.97 10.98 -20.80
CA ARG A 531 8.46 12.17 -20.09
C ARG A 531 7.39 13.24 -20.01
N TYR A 532 7.37 13.96 -18.90
CA TYR A 532 6.41 15.00 -18.53
C TYR A 532 7.14 16.33 -18.32
N GLY A 533 6.51 17.44 -18.69
CA GLY A 533 7.02 18.80 -18.47
C GLY A 533 6.97 19.20 -17.00
N HIS A 534 5.94 18.76 -16.27
CA HIS A 534 5.87 18.90 -14.82
C HIS A 534 5.45 17.60 -14.15
N ILE A 535 5.99 17.33 -12.96
CA ILE A 535 5.53 16.25 -12.08
C ILE A 535 5.14 16.83 -10.72
N VAL A 536 3.98 16.48 -10.20
CA VAL A 536 3.64 16.65 -8.78
C VAL A 536 3.70 15.28 -8.11
N ALA A 537 4.44 15.16 -7.02
CA ALA A 537 4.52 13.93 -6.22
C ALA A 537 4.10 14.24 -4.79
N ASP A 538 3.00 13.64 -4.33
CA ASP A 538 2.50 13.79 -2.96
C ASP A 538 2.92 12.62 -2.05
N GLU A 539 2.97 12.88 -0.75
CA GLU A 539 3.54 12.00 0.30
C GLU A 539 4.97 11.53 -0.03
N ALA A 540 5.74 12.38 -0.71
CA ALA A 540 7.00 12.04 -1.35
C ALA A 540 8.13 11.59 -0.40
N GLN A 541 7.98 11.80 0.91
CA GLN A 541 8.93 11.28 1.91
C GLN A 541 9.00 9.74 1.95
N ASP A 542 8.02 9.03 1.37
CA ASP A 542 8.02 7.57 1.25
C ASP A 542 8.71 7.06 -0.04
N LEU A 543 9.09 7.96 -0.97
CA LEU A 543 9.81 7.59 -2.19
C LEU A 543 11.19 7.03 -1.84
N THR A 544 11.49 5.80 -2.27
CA THR A 544 12.82 5.22 -2.05
C THR A 544 13.87 5.86 -2.97
N PRO A 545 15.17 5.83 -2.63
CA PRO A 545 16.22 6.37 -3.51
C PRO A 545 16.18 5.83 -4.95
N MET A 546 15.93 4.52 -5.11
CA MET A 546 15.73 3.90 -6.42
C MET A 546 14.46 4.36 -7.14
N GLN A 547 13.34 4.54 -6.41
CA GLN A 547 12.10 5.08 -6.97
C GLN A 547 12.26 6.55 -7.40
N ALA A 548 12.97 7.37 -6.62
CA ALA A 548 13.29 8.75 -6.96
C ALA A 548 14.15 8.84 -8.23
N ARG A 549 15.17 7.99 -8.35
CA ARG A 549 16.00 7.84 -9.56
C ARG A 549 15.15 7.44 -10.79
N ALA A 550 14.21 6.52 -10.64
CA ALA A 550 13.28 6.13 -11.70
C ALA A 550 12.27 7.25 -12.03
N LEU A 551 11.84 8.02 -11.04
CA LEU A 551 10.98 9.19 -11.23
C LEU A 551 11.69 10.30 -12.00
N ARG A 552 12.98 10.54 -11.72
CA ARG A 552 13.77 11.56 -12.44
C ARG A 552 13.83 11.32 -13.94
N ARG A 553 13.85 10.06 -14.40
CA ARG A 553 13.78 9.70 -15.83
C ARG A 553 12.47 10.11 -16.53
N ARG A 554 11.39 10.32 -15.76
CA ARG A 554 10.07 10.76 -16.27
C ARG A 554 9.96 12.28 -16.39
N VAL A 555 10.94 13.08 -15.92
CA VAL A 555 10.94 14.54 -16.13
C VAL A 555 11.64 14.87 -17.46
N ALA A 556 11.03 15.73 -18.27
CA ALA A 556 11.60 16.21 -19.53
C ALA A 556 12.86 17.08 -19.32
N ARG A 557 13.64 17.33 -20.38
CA ARG A 557 14.77 18.29 -20.31
C ARG A 557 14.21 19.69 -20.11
N GLY A 558 14.61 20.37 -19.02
CA GLY A 558 14.00 21.63 -18.59
C GLY A 558 12.57 21.48 -18.05
N GLY A 559 12.12 20.25 -17.76
CA GLY A 559 10.92 20.01 -16.96
C GLY A 559 11.19 20.24 -15.48
N SER A 560 10.13 20.34 -14.68
CA SER A 560 10.21 20.64 -13.24
C SER A 560 9.37 19.71 -12.39
N MET A 561 9.58 19.73 -11.07
CA MET A 561 8.86 18.91 -10.10
C MET A 561 8.40 19.72 -8.88
N THR A 562 7.16 19.49 -8.45
CA THR A 562 6.66 19.91 -7.14
C THR A 562 6.53 18.67 -6.25
N VAL A 563 7.45 18.55 -5.30
CA VAL A 563 7.55 17.47 -4.33
C VAL A 563 6.82 17.91 -3.06
N LEU A 564 5.79 17.20 -2.63
CA LEU A 564 4.98 17.53 -1.46
C LEU A 564 5.16 16.43 -0.42
N GLY A 565 5.29 16.79 0.85
CA GLY A 565 5.37 15.77 1.89
C GLY A 565 5.56 16.30 3.30
N ASP A 566 5.68 15.35 4.22
CA ASP A 566 6.02 15.62 5.61
C ASP A 566 7.01 14.58 6.12
N LEU A 567 8.25 15.00 6.37
CA LEU A 567 9.28 14.12 6.96
C LEU A 567 8.91 13.55 8.34
N ALA A 568 7.93 14.10 9.07
CA ALA A 568 7.40 13.46 10.28
C ALA A 568 6.55 12.22 9.93
N GLN A 569 5.87 12.23 8.79
CA GLN A 569 4.97 11.18 8.27
C GLN A 569 5.70 10.21 7.31
N ALA A 570 7.02 10.02 7.48
CA ALA A 570 7.80 9.05 6.73
C ALA A 570 7.48 7.62 7.21
N THR A 571 6.79 6.86 6.36
CA THR A 571 6.32 5.49 6.60
C THR A 571 6.86 4.49 5.57
N GLY A 572 7.57 4.97 4.55
CA GLY A 572 8.29 4.15 3.58
C GLY A 572 9.45 3.36 4.21
N PRO A 573 10.04 2.39 3.48
CA PRO A 573 11.11 1.55 4.00
C PRO A 573 12.40 2.35 4.25
N TYR A 574 12.66 3.40 3.48
CA TYR A 574 13.81 4.28 3.65
C TYR A 574 13.41 5.55 4.40
N ALA A 575 13.98 5.78 5.58
CA ALA A 575 13.72 6.98 6.38
C ALA A 575 14.74 8.08 6.07
N TYR A 576 14.27 9.24 5.61
CA TYR A 576 15.11 10.43 5.39
C TYR A 576 15.24 11.26 6.67
N ALA A 577 16.46 11.71 6.98
CA ALA A 577 16.71 12.68 8.06
C ALA A 577 16.45 14.14 7.65
N GLY A 578 16.43 14.40 6.33
CA GLY A 578 16.27 15.70 5.69
C GLY A 578 16.04 15.51 4.19
N TRP A 579 15.54 16.54 3.51
CA TRP A 579 15.19 16.45 2.09
C TRP A 579 16.40 16.34 1.15
N ASP A 580 17.63 16.57 1.63
CA ASP A 580 18.83 16.74 0.80
C ASP A 580 19.13 15.57 -0.14
N ARG A 581 19.07 14.32 0.36
CA ARG A 581 19.32 13.14 -0.48
C ARG A 581 18.25 12.99 -1.57
N LEU A 582 16.99 13.22 -1.23
CA LEU A 582 15.86 13.07 -2.16
C LEU A 582 15.82 14.21 -3.18
N GLY A 583 15.98 15.46 -2.74
CA GLY A 583 16.08 16.64 -3.61
C GLY A 583 17.24 16.55 -4.60
N THR A 584 18.40 16.06 -4.14
CA THR A 584 19.56 15.79 -5.01
C THR A 584 19.23 14.74 -6.07
N LEU A 585 18.67 13.59 -5.68
CA LEU A 585 18.27 12.50 -6.60
C LEU A 585 17.19 12.90 -7.63
N LEU A 586 16.38 13.90 -7.31
CA LEU A 586 15.34 14.46 -8.19
C LEU A 586 15.83 15.65 -9.04
N SER A 587 17.11 16.04 -8.94
CA SER A 587 17.74 17.13 -9.69
C SER A 587 18.83 16.62 -10.66
N ASP A 588 19.11 17.36 -11.74
CA ASP A 588 20.29 17.05 -12.60
C ASP A 588 21.56 17.77 -12.13
N HIS A 589 21.41 18.90 -11.42
CA HIS A 589 22.48 19.87 -11.16
C HIS A 589 22.51 20.42 -9.72
N GLY A 590 21.69 19.88 -8.80
CA GLY A 590 21.58 20.39 -7.43
C GLY A 590 20.72 21.66 -7.25
N ASP A 591 20.17 22.22 -8.34
CA ASP A 591 19.21 23.35 -8.29
C ASP A 591 17.83 22.89 -7.77
N TRP A 592 17.70 22.70 -6.46
CA TRP A 592 16.42 22.42 -5.77
C TRP A 592 16.24 23.34 -4.54
N ARG A 593 15.01 23.52 -4.08
CA ARG A 593 14.72 24.32 -2.86
C ARG A 593 13.61 23.73 -2.01
N VAL A 594 13.70 23.94 -0.69
CA VAL A 594 12.60 23.71 0.25
C VAL A 594 11.78 25.00 0.41
N ALA A 595 10.47 24.83 0.61
CA ALA A 595 9.58 25.79 1.25
C ALA A 595 8.82 25.08 2.38
N GLU A 596 8.52 25.80 3.45
CA GLU A 596 7.86 25.26 4.64
C GLU A 596 6.46 25.85 4.83
N LEU A 597 5.47 24.99 5.12
CA LEU A 597 4.14 25.38 5.56
C LEU A 597 3.98 25.05 7.05
N ASN A 598 4.17 26.06 7.90
CA ASN A 598 4.25 25.94 9.35
C ASN A 598 2.94 26.31 10.09
N THR A 599 1.87 26.61 9.36
CA THR A 599 0.53 26.94 9.90
C THR A 599 -0.46 25.85 9.54
N SER A 600 -1.08 25.21 10.54
CA SER A 600 -2.15 24.21 10.33
C SER A 600 -3.52 24.86 10.49
N TYR A 601 -4.34 24.74 9.46
CA TYR A 601 -5.71 25.26 9.42
C TYR A 601 -6.73 24.14 9.67
N ARG A 602 -6.44 22.91 9.21
CA ARG A 602 -7.42 21.81 9.20
C ARG A 602 -7.42 20.94 10.44
N VAL A 603 -6.32 20.80 11.18
CA VAL A 603 -6.29 20.01 12.44
C VAL A 603 -6.51 20.98 13.63
N PRO A 604 -7.36 20.64 14.61
CA PRO A 604 -7.57 21.46 15.81
C PRO A 604 -6.31 21.61 16.68
N ALA A 605 -6.21 22.72 17.41
CA ALA A 605 -5.13 23.00 18.34
C ALA A 605 -5.02 21.94 19.44
N GLU A 606 -6.15 21.49 19.99
CA GLU A 606 -6.23 20.48 21.04
C GLU A 606 -5.63 19.13 20.60
N ILE A 607 -5.88 18.76 19.34
CA ILE A 607 -5.33 17.54 18.72
C ILE A 607 -3.83 17.70 18.45
N MET A 608 -3.39 18.87 17.98
CA MET A 608 -1.97 19.14 17.75
C MET A 608 -1.18 19.20 19.06
N GLU A 609 -1.72 19.79 20.14
CA GLU A 609 -1.10 19.82 21.47
C GLU A 609 -0.95 18.41 22.06
N PHE A 610 -2.01 17.58 21.98
CA PHE A 610 -1.96 16.17 22.40
C PHE A 610 -0.91 15.34 21.64
N VAL A 611 -0.72 15.60 20.35
CA VAL A 611 0.23 14.86 19.51
C VAL A 611 1.64 15.47 19.51
N ALA A 612 1.84 16.69 20.00
CA ALA A 612 3.12 17.39 19.99
C ALA A 612 4.29 16.64 20.69
N PRO A 613 4.11 15.88 21.80
CA PRO A 613 5.17 15.03 22.36
C PRO A 613 5.64 13.97 21.37
N LEU A 614 4.69 13.27 20.73
CA LEU A 614 4.98 12.21 19.75
C LEU A 614 5.65 12.79 18.50
N ALA A 615 5.21 13.97 18.06
CA ALA A 615 5.82 14.68 16.94
C ALA A 615 7.32 14.98 17.17
N ARG A 616 7.65 15.49 18.37
CA ARG A 616 9.04 15.75 18.78
C ARG A 616 9.86 14.47 18.91
N ALA A 617 9.23 13.36 19.32
CA ALA A 617 9.90 12.06 19.40
C ALA A 617 10.22 11.47 18.01
N VAL A 618 9.31 11.60 17.02
CA VAL A 618 9.54 11.03 15.68
C VAL A 618 10.39 11.90 14.76
N ALA A 619 10.37 13.23 14.91
CA ALA A 619 11.08 14.16 14.04
C ALA A 619 11.57 15.42 14.79
N PRO A 620 12.55 15.29 15.71
CA PRO A 620 13.01 16.38 16.59
C PRO A 620 13.66 17.57 15.86
N SER A 621 14.04 17.41 14.58
CA SER A 621 14.66 18.43 13.74
C SER A 621 13.68 19.29 12.95
N LEU A 622 12.38 18.97 12.94
CA LEU A 622 11.38 19.67 12.14
C LEU A 622 10.60 20.71 12.98
N PRO A 623 10.20 21.85 12.39
CA PRO A 623 9.25 22.75 13.02
C PRO A 623 7.89 22.05 13.19
N TYR A 624 7.33 22.10 14.40
CA TYR A 624 5.98 21.63 14.63
C TYR A 624 4.96 22.69 14.19
N PRO A 625 3.96 22.37 13.34
CA PRO A 625 3.05 23.39 12.84
C PRO A 625 2.18 23.98 13.95
N ARG A 626 2.00 25.30 13.92
CA ARG A 626 1.06 25.98 14.79
C ARG A 626 -0.36 25.81 14.23
N ALA A 627 -1.25 25.18 15.00
CA ALA A 627 -2.67 25.22 14.71
C ALA A 627 -3.24 26.63 14.93
N VAL A 628 -4.22 27.03 14.12
CA VAL A 628 -4.96 28.29 14.30
C VAL A 628 -6.44 28.10 14.64
N ARG A 629 -6.96 26.86 14.62
CA ARG A 629 -8.36 26.57 14.90
C ARG A 629 -8.49 25.75 16.18
N GLU A 630 -9.41 26.16 17.03
CA GLU A 630 -9.88 25.41 18.20
C GLU A 630 -11.18 24.65 17.83
N ALA A 631 -11.41 23.51 18.45
CA ALA A 631 -12.63 22.70 18.32
C ALA A 631 -13.39 22.54 19.66
N GLY A 632 -12.78 22.94 20.78
CA GLY A 632 -13.32 22.89 22.13
C GLY A 632 -12.65 21.82 23.00
N PRO A 633 -12.78 21.92 24.34
CA PRO A 633 -12.07 21.05 25.29
C PRO A 633 -12.41 19.55 25.17
N ASP A 634 -13.54 19.23 24.56
CA ASP A 634 -14.07 17.88 24.37
C ASP A 634 -13.61 17.24 23.02
N ALA A 635 -12.73 17.92 22.27
CA ALA A 635 -12.21 17.51 20.97
C ALA A 635 -11.15 16.39 21.03
N VAL A 636 -10.47 16.22 22.16
CA VAL A 636 -9.59 15.06 22.42
C VAL A 636 -10.16 14.26 23.58
N ARG A 637 -10.38 12.96 23.37
CA ARG A 637 -10.88 12.05 24.41
C ARG A 637 -10.00 10.80 24.48
N THR A 638 -9.46 10.52 25.65
CA THR A 638 -8.78 9.25 25.95
C THR A 638 -9.71 8.38 26.78
N LEU A 639 -9.97 7.15 26.34
CA LEU A 639 -10.89 6.20 26.94
C LEU A 639 -10.16 4.88 27.23
N ALA A 640 -9.95 4.58 28.50
CA ALA A 640 -9.49 3.27 28.94
C ALA A 640 -10.66 2.27 28.95
N THR A 641 -10.46 1.06 28.42
CA THR A 641 -11.48 0.00 28.42
C THR A 641 -10.90 -1.37 28.78
N GLU A 642 -11.79 -2.33 29.05
CA GLU A 642 -11.44 -3.73 29.31
C GLU A 642 -11.23 -4.49 27.98
N PRO A 643 -10.28 -5.44 27.87
CA PRO A 643 -9.97 -6.11 26.59
C PRO A 643 -11.13 -6.82 25.89
N TRP A 644 -12.14 -7.27 26.64
CA TRP A 644 -13.37 -7.88 26.11
C TRP A 644 -14.47 -6.88 25.74
N LYS A 645 -14.36 -5.61 26.18
CA LYS A 645 -15.27 -4.52 25.79
C LYS A 645 -14.80 -3.79 24.55
N LEU A 646 -13.48 -3.78 24.29
CA LEU A 646 -12.82 -3.01 23.21
C LEU A 646 -13.63 -2.92 21.90
N LEU A 647 -14.13 -4.04 21.37
CA LEU A 647 -14.93 -4.08 20.14
C LEU A 647 -16.29 -3.40 20.28
N GLY A 648 -17.06 -3.73 21.34
CA GLY A 648 -18.37 -3.14 21.60
C GLY A 648 -18.30 -1.65 21.94
N ASP A 649 -17.28 -1.25 22.71
CA ASP A 649 -16.99 0.15 23.00
C ASP A 649 -16.55 0.91 21.74
N THR A 650 -15.80 0.26 20.83
CA THR A 650 -15.43 0.84 19.51
C THR A 650 -16.68 1.14 18.69
N VAL A 651 -17.59 0.17 18.56
CA VAL A 651 -18.87 0.36 17.85
C VAL A 651 -19.71 1.46 18.53
N THR A 652 -19.81 1.43 19.86
CA THR A 652 -20.57 2.43 20.64
C THR A 652 -20.03 3.85 20.44
N GLN A 653 -18.71 4.05 20.43
CA GLN A 653 -18.13 5.36 20.13
C GLN A 653 -18.26 5.74 18.65
N ALA A 654 -18.20 4.78 17.71
CA ALA A 654 -18.43 5.06 16.30
C ALA A 654 -19.86 5.57 16.05
N VAL A 655 -20.89 4.84 16.52
CA VAL A 655 -22.31 5.25 16.43
C VAL A 655 -22.52 6.64 17.04
N ARG A 656 -21.96 6.87 18.25
CA ARG A 656 -22.01 8.17 18.94
C ARG A 656 -21.38 9.33 18.14
N LEU A 657 -20.34 9.06 17.35
CA LEU A 657 -19.66 10.08 16.54
C LEU A 657 -20.36 10.35 15.20
N VAL A 658 -21.10 9.38 14.64
CA VAL A 658 -21.88 9.58 13.39
C VAL A 658 -23.07 10.51 13.59
N GLY A 659 -23.72 10.47 14.77
CA GLY A 659 -24.87 11.32 15.11
C GLY A 659 -24.61 12.84 15.16
N GLY A 660 -23.41 13.31 14.80
CA GLY A 660 -23.05 14.72 14.65
C GLY A 660 -23.29 15.24 13.24
N ASP A 661 -24.52 15.66 12.92
CA ASP A 661 -24.84 16.41 11.69
C ASP A 661 -24.39 17.90 11.80
N ASP A 662 -24.16 18.58 10.67
CA ASP A 662 -24.07 20.05 10.59
C ASP A 662 -25.36 20.74 10.13
N GLY A 663 -26.47 19.98 10.11
CA GLY A 663 -27.80 20.39 9.68
C GLY A 663 -28.04 20.21 8.18
N ARG A 664 -27.13 19.54 7.47
CA ARG A 664 -27.18 19.33 6.01
C ARG A 664 -26.54 18.01 5.58
N THR A 665 -25.40 17.61 6.16
CA THR A 665 -24.71 16.35 5.81
C THR A 665 -24.05 15.68 7.01
N LEU A 666 -24.12 14.35 7.04
CA LEU A 666 -23.45 13.50 8.04
C LEU A 666 -21.93 13.74 8.03
N ARG A 667 -21.33 13.72 9.22
CA ARG A 667 -19.88 13.83 9.41
C ARG A 667 -19.17 12.50 9.21
N SER A 668 -17.97 12.59 8.64
CA SER A 668 -17.14 11.43 8.30
C SER A 668 -16.38 10.88 9.52
N VAL A 669 -16.52 9.57 9.79
CA VAL A 669 -15.90 8.90 10.94
C VAL A 669 -14.92 7.84 10.47
N ALA A 670 -13.66 7.89 10.93
CA ALA A 670 -12.67 6.83 10.71
C ALA A 670 -12.40 6.05 12.00
N VAL A 671 -12.47 4.71 11.93
CA VAL A 671 -12.01 3.80 12.99
C VAL A 671 -10.67 3.21 12.55
N ILE A 672 -9.59 3.55 13.24
CA ILE A 672 -8.23 3.15 12.88
C ILE A 672 -7.73 2.06 13.83
N VAL A 673 -7.36 0.90 13.28
CA VAL A 673 -6.89 -0.29 14.01
C VAL A 673 -5.46 -0.69 13.62
N PRO A 674 -4.75 -1.51 14.43
CA PRO A 674 -3.42 -2.02 14.07
C PRO A 674 -3.45 -2.95 12.85
N ASP A 675 -2.44 -2.90 11.99
CA ASP A 675 -2.50 -3.44 10.62
C ASP A 675 -2.80 -4.95 10.50
N ASP A 676 -2.26 -5.80 11.39
CA ASP A 676 -2.53 -7.26 11.38
C ASP A 676 -3.62 -7.69 12.38
N SER A 677 -4.55 -6.79 12.73
CA SER A 677 -5.67 -7.13 13.62
C SER A 677 -6.86 -7.67 12.83
N GLY A 678 -7.40 -8.82 13.27
CA GLY A 678 -8.70 -9.32 12.79
C GLY A 678 -9.88 -8.38 13.14
N TRP A 679 -9.61 -7.33 13.92
CA TRP A 679 -10.55 -6.30 14.30
C TRP A 679 -11.06 -5.48 13.11
N LEU A 680 -10.34 -5.41 11.98
CA LEU A 680 -10.86 -4.71 10.80
C LEU A 680 -12.16 -5.37 10.29
N ASP A 681 -12.09 -6.68 10.02
CA ASP A 681 -13.25 -7.48 9.57
C ASP A 681 -14.28 -7.70 10.68
N GLU A 682 -13.86 -7.72 11.95
CA GLU A 682 -14.75 -7.91 13.10
C GLU A 682 -15.51 -6.63 13.48
N ILE A 683 -14.87 -5.46 13.47
CA ILE A 683 -15.57 -4.17 13.69
C ILE A 683 -16.46 -3.85 12.50
N GLY A 684 -16.02 -4.11 11.25
CA GLY A 684 -16.86 -3.96 10.06
C GLY A 684 -18.17 -4.73 10.19
N ARG A 685 -18.10 -6.05 10.38
CA ARG A 685 -19.31 -6.89 10.56
C ARG A 685 -20.20 -6.47 11.74
N ASN A 686 -19.62 -5.98 12.84
CA ASN A 686 -20.41 -5.49 13.99
C ASN A 686 -21.07 -4.12 13.73
N LEU A 687 -20.52 -3.28 12.85
CA LEU A 687 -21.17 -2.05 12.37
C LEU A 687 -22.27 -2.37 11.35
N ASP A 688 -22.02 -3.31 10.43
CA ASP A 688 -22.98 -3.76 9.43
C ASP A 688 -24.22 -4.39 10.09
N ALA A 689 -24.02 -5.20 11.12
CA ALA A 689 -25.08 -5.84 11.92
C ALA A 689 -25.74 -4.92 12.96
N SER A 690 -25.36 -3.64 13.06
CA SER A 690 -25.92 -2.71 14.05
C SER A 690 -27.24 -2.11 13.59
N GLU A 691 -28.34 -2.44 14.29
CA GLU A 691 -29.66 -1.83 14.08
C GLU A 691 -29.69 -0.32 14.42
N ASP A 692 -28.75 0.16 15.25
CA ASP A 692 -28.63 1.57 15.67
C ASP A 692 -28.12 2.52 14.57
N LEU A 693 -27.81 2.02 13.36
CA LEU A 693 -27.33 2.79 12.21
C LEU A 693 -28.26 2.65 11.00
N THR A 694 -28.57 3.77 10.33
CA THR A 694 -29.13 3.73 8.97
C THR A 694 -28.03 3.44 7.93
N GLU A 695 -28.45 3.08 6.71
CA GLU A 695 -27.54 2.76 5.60
C GLU A 695 -26.57 3.90 5.26
N ARG A 696 -27.05 5.16 5.27
CA ARG A 696 -26.22 6.36 5.05
C ARG A 696 -25.25 6.65 6.19
N GLU A 697 -25.60 6.22 7.40
CA GLU A 697 -24.75 6.37 8.58
C GLU A 697 -23.65 5.30 8.61
N ARG A 698 -23.91 4.09 8.11
CA ARG A 698 -22.87 3.10 7.78
C ARG A 698 -21.92 3.62 6.71
N GLU A 699 -22.41 4.22 5.61
CA GLU A 699 -21.56 4.85 4.57
C GLU A 699 -20.64 5.96 5.12
N ALA A 700 -21.02 6.61 6.22
CA ALA A 700 -20.21 7.65 6.87
C ALA A 700 -19.06 7.11 7.74
N VAL A 701 -19.09 5.82 8.11
CA VAL A 701 -18.03 5.17 8.90
C VAL A 701 -17.06 4.42 7.98
N THR A 702 -15.76 4.62 8.17
CA THR A 702 -14.71 3.82 7.51
C THR A 702 -13.81 3.16 8.55
N VAL A 703 -13.78 1.82 8.58
CA VAL A 703 -12.76 1.06 9.32
C VAL A 703 -11.49 0.95 8.46
N LEU A 704 -10.31 1.19 9.06
CA LEU A 704 -9.03 1.26 8.37
C LEU A 704 -7.90 0.65 9.21
N ALA A 705 -6.95 -0.01 8.54
CA ALA A 705 -5.63 -0.26 9.13
C ALA A 705 -4.84 1.06 9.28
N ALA A 706 -3.97 1.17 10.29
CA ALA A 706 -3.15 2.35 10.55
C ALA A 706 -2.30 2.78 9.33
N GLY A 707 -1.73 1.82 8.60
CA GLY A 707 -1.01 2.07 7.34
C GLY A 707 -1.90 2.58 6.19
N GLN A 708 -3.22 2.39 6.24
CA GLN A 708 -4.18 2.87 5.24
C GLN A 708 -4.69 4.29 5.54
N ALA A 709 -4.49 4.82 6.75
CA ALA A 709 -5.01 6.14 7.15
C ALA A 709 -4.32 7.33 6.46
N LYS A 710 -3.13 7.13 5.87
CA LYS A 710 -2.31 8.17 5.24
C LYS A 710 -3.00 8.81 4.02
N GLY A 711 -2.72 10.09 3.74
CA GLY A 711 -3.28 10.83 2.60
C GLY A 711 -4.80 11.08 2.63
N MET A 712 -5.50 10.83 3.74
CA MET A 712 -6.92 11.14 3.94
C MET A 712 -7.13 12.11 5.11
N GLU A 713 -8.35 12.65 5.26
CA GLU A 713 -8.77 13.55 6.35
C GLU A 713 -10.26 13.28 6.65
N TYR A 714 -10.62 13.17 7.94
CA TYR A 714 -11.96 12.85 8.44
C TYR A 714 -12.46 13.90 9.43
N ASP A 715 -13.77 14.01 9.67
CA ASP A 715 -14.30 14.85 10.76
C ASP A 715 -13.92 14.24 12.12
N HIS A 716 -14.24 12.98 12.32
CA HIS A 716 -14.01 12.26 13.58
C HIS A 716 -13.07 11.08 13.36
N VAL A 717 -12.14 10.85 14.29
CA VAL A 717 -11.22 9.71 14.26
C VAL A 717 -11.23 8.99 15.59
N LEU A 718 -11.40 7.67 15.55
CA LEU A 718 -11.33 6.76 16.68
C LEU A 718 -10.10 5.85 16.48
N VAL A 719 -9.04 6.08 17.23
CA VAL A 719 -7.81 5.25 17.20
C VAL A 719 -7.90 4.17 18.27
N VAL A 720 -7.80 2.91 17.87
CA VAL A 720 -7.92 1.73 18.73
C VAL A 720 -6.52 1.14 19.00
N GLU A 721 -6.20 0.91 20.26
CA GLU A 721 -4.92 0.34 20.74
C GLU A 721 -3.65 1.06 20.22
N PRO A 722 -3.47 2.36 20.56
CA PRO A 722 -2.31 3.15 20.13
C PRO A 722 -0.96 2.54 20.55
N ALA A 723 -0.90 1.81 21.66
CA ALA A 723 0.30 1.06 22.08
C ALA A 723 0.69 -0.06 21.10
N THR A 724 -0.32 -0.75 20.54
CA THR A 724 -0.11 -1.79 19.53
C THR A 724 0.29 -1.20 18.18
N ILE A 725 -0.12 0.03 17.87
CA ILE A 725 0.36 0.78 16.69
C ILE A 725 1.80 1.27 16.91
N ALA A 726 2.08 1.90 18.07
CA ALA A 726 3.41 2.43 18.40
C ALA A 726 4.53 1.38 18.36
N SER A 727 4.27 0.16 18.82
CA SER A 727 5.23 -0.95 18.90
C SER A 727 5.48 -1.68 17.56
N ARG A 728 4.82 -1.29 16.46
CA ARG A 728 4.96 -1.94 15.14
C ARG A 728 6.22 -1.50 14.39
N GLY A 729 7.34 -2.16 14.71
CA GLY A 729 8.59 -2.03 13.97
C GLY A 729 9.18 -0.60 14.00
N PRO A 730 10.08 -0.25 13.07
CA PRO A 730 10.79 1.03 13.11
C PRO A 730 9.91 2.25 12.78
N ALA A 731 8.70 2.04 12.24
CA ALA A 731 7.80 3.10 11.79
C ALA A 731 6.53 3.26 12.66
N GLY A 732 6.28 2.39 13.65
CA GLY A 732 5.01 2.36 14.40
C GLY A 732 4.64 3.69 15.07
N LEU A 733 5.59 4.40 15.68
CA LEU A 733 5.39 5.74 16.22
C LEU A 733 4.98 6.78 15.16
N ARG A 734 5.46 6.64 13.92
CA ARG A 734 5.11 7.51 12.78
C ARG A 734 3.77 7.14 12.17
N GLN A 735 3.42 5.85 12.11
CA GLN A 735 2.06 5.40 11.78
C GLN A 735 1.04 5.94 12.79
N LEU A 736 1.35 5.90 14.09
CA LEU A 736 0.51 6.47 15.14
C LEU A 736 0.39 8.00 14.99
N TYR A 737 1.50 8.71 14.72
CA TYR A 737 1.48 10.15 14.43
C TYR A 737 0.58 10.49 13.24
N VAL A 738 0.64 9.71 12.15
CA VAL A 738 -0.27 9.86 11.00
C VAL A 738 -1.72 9.64 11.43
N ALA A 739 -2.04 8.53 12.12
CA ALA A 739 -3.39 8.17 12.52
C ALA A 739 -4.07 9.24 13.40
N LEU A 740 -3.40 9.68 14.46
CA LEU A 740 -3.93 10.70 15.39
C LEU A 740 -4.16 12.06 14.70
N THR A 741 -3.41 12.36 13.63
CA THR A 741 -3.47 13.65 12.91
C THR A 741 -4.39 13.64 11.69
N ARG A 742 -5.24 12.61 11.50
CA ARG A 742 -6.25 12.56 10.42
C ARG A 742 -7.56 13.29 10.74
N SER A 743 -7.76 13.70 11.99
CA SER A 743 -9.01 14.32 12.44
C SER A 743 -9.07 15.81 12.16
N THR A 744 -10.28 16.27 11.80
CA THR A 744 -10.60 17.69 11.57
C THR A 744 -11.72 18.22 12.47
N GLN A 745 -12.29 17.43 13.39
CA GLN A 745 -13.20 17.92 14.44
C GLN A 745 -12.88 17.30 15.81
N SER A 746 -12.83 15.97 15.93
CA SER A 746 -12.46 15.32 17.20
C SER A 746 -11.70 14.00 17.05
N LEU A 747 -10.86 13.72 18.05
CA LEU A 747 -10.05 12.52 18.18
C LEU A 747 -10.47 11.77 19.45
N THR A 748 -10.86 10.52 19.30
CA THR A 748 -11.06 9.58 20.41
C THR A 748 -9.97 8.51 20.35
N VAL A 749 -9.36 8.21 21.49
CA VAL A 749 -8.31 7.19 21.63
C VAL A 749 -8.81 6.14 22.61
N LEU A 750 -9.08 4.93 22.12
CA LEU A 750 -9.60 3.81 22.90
C LEU A 750 -8.49 2.78 23.14
N HIS A 751 -8.22 2.44 24.40
CA HIS A 751 -7.05 1.63 24.76
C HIS A 751 -7.30 0.71 25.97
N THR A 752 -6.67 -0.46 25.99
CA THR A 752 -6.66 -1.40 27.13
C THR A 752 -5.26 -1.51 27.75
N ALA A 753 -4.21 -1.35 26.93
CA ALA A 753 -2.85 -1.09 27.39
C ALA A 753 -2.68 0.40 27.79
N PRO A 754 -1.69 0.77 28.63
CA PRO A 754 -1.34 2.17 28.86
C PRO A 754 -0.94 2.88 27.54
N LEU A 755 -1.12 4.21 27.48
CA LEU A 755 -0.68 4.99 26.32
C LEU A 755 0.85 4.93 26.16
N PRO A 756 1.37 5.01 24.91
CA PRO A 756 2.81 5.13 24.65
C PRO A 756 3.47 6.27 25.42
N GLU A 757 4.65 6.01 25.99
CA GLU A 757 5.50 7.02 26.65
C GLU A 757 5.74 8.25 25.78
N ALA A 758 5.85 8.05 24.45
CA ALA A 758 6.03 9.13 23.47
C ALA A 758 4.83 10.09 23.37
N LEU A 759 3.66 9.77 23.93
CA LEU A 759 2.51 10.67 24.07
C LEU A 759 2.38 11.27 25.48
N THR A 760 2.82 10.55 26.52
CA THR A 760 2.66 10.98 27.92
C THR A 760 3.84 11.82 28.44
N ASN A 761 5.06 11.61 27.93
CA ASN A 761 6.25 12.28 28.43
C ASN A 761 6.37 13.71 27.87
N ALA A 762 5.87 14.67 28.63
CA ALA A 762 6.43 16.01 28.61
C ALA A 762 7.89 15.97 29.14
N PRO A 763 8.80 16.82 28.62
CA PRO A 763 10.18 16.87 29.10
C PRO A 763 10.25 17.55 30.48
N GLU A 764 10.17 16.74 31.54
CA GLU A 764 10.48 17.19 32.89
C GLU A 764 11.98 17.56 33.01
N PRO A 765 12.37 18.61 33.75
CA PRO A 765 13.77 19.02 33.84
C PRO A 765 14.67 17.91 34.41
N LEU A 766 15.84 17.72 33.77
CA LEU A 766 16.84 16.69 34.10
C LEU A 766 17.02 16.49 35.62
N PRO A 767 16.71 15.29 36.16
CA PRO A 767 17.06 14.94 37.53
C PRO A 767 18.57 15.01 37.74
N LEU A 768 18.99 15.48 38.92
CA LEU A 768 20.41 15.55 39.28
C LEU A 768 21.04 14.14 39.29
N PRO A 769 22.27 13.97 38.78
CA PRO A 769 22.93 12.66 38.75
C PRO A 769 23.29 12.22 40.17
N GLY A 770 22.49 11.32 40.75
CA GLY A 770 22.68 10.86 42.12
C GLY A 770 21.73 9.74 42.59
N THR A 771 20.56 9.57 41.96
CA THR A 771 19.58 8.55 42.37
C THR A 771 19.38 7.54 41.24
N ALA A 772 19.72 6.27 41.48
CA ALA A 772 19.29 5.20 40.59
C ALA A 772 17.77 4.99 40.73
N PRO A 773 17.02 4.80 39.63
CA PRO A 773 15.60 4.49 39.72
C PRO A 773 15.42 3.14 40.42
N GLY A 774 14.74 3.15 41.56
CA GLY A 774 14.30 1.93 42.23
C GLY A 774 13.23 1.22 41.38
N ALA A 775 13.22 -0.11 41.42
CA ALA A 775 12.23 -0.90 40.71
C ALA A 775 10.88 -0.91 41.45
N GLU A 776 10.11 0.18 41.29
CA GLU A 776 8.71 0.27 41.69
C GLU A 776 7.84 0.28 40.42
N GLY A 777 6.85 -0.63 40.33
CA GLY A 777 5.97 -0.74 39.16
C GLY A 777 6.03 -2.05 38.37
N ALA A 778 6.80 -3.06 38.82
CA ALA A 778 6.56 -4.43 38.37
C ALA A 778 5.24 -4.92 39.00
N GLU A 779 4.23 -5.23 38.19
CA GLU A 779 3.05 -5.97 38.67
C GLU A 779 3.50 -7.33 39.21
N ASP A 780 2.98 -7.74 40.37
CA ASP A 780 3.20 -9.08 40.93
C ASP A 780 2.48 -10.12 40.06
N LEU A 781 3.18 -10.60 39.03
CA LEU A 781 2.67 -11.61 38.10
C LEU A 781 2.82 -13.00 38.73
N PRO A 782 1.71 -13.72 39.00
CA PRO A 782 1.79 -15.06 39.60
C PRO A 782 2.44 -16.04 38.62
N GLU A 783 3.49 -16.73 39.04
CA GLU A 783 4.29 -17.61 38.17
C GLU A 783 3.46 -18.65 37.42
N ILE A 784 3.86 -19.01 36.20
CA ILE A 784 3.26 -20.13 35.46
C ILE A 784 3.43 -21.42 36.28
N GLY A 785 2.30 -22.07 36.56
CA GLY A 785 2.23 -23.23 37.45
C GLY A 785 1.86 -22.93 38.91
N SER A 786 1.72 -21.67 39.32
CA SER A 786 1.24 -21.30 40.68
C SER A 786 -0.26 -21.53 40.86
N ASP A 787 -0.67 -21.90 42.08
CA ASP A 787 -2.07 -22.07 42.46
C ASP A 787 -2.75 -20.73 42.74
N ILE A 788 -4.00 -20.59 42.29
CA ILE A 788 -4.83 -19.40 42.46
C ILE A 788 -6.31 -19.82 42.58
N ARG A 789 -6.93 -19.49 43.72
CA ARG A 789 -8.37 -19.64 43.91
C ARG A 789 -9.10 -18.55 43.14
N VAL A 790 -10.07 -18.93 42.33
CA VAL A 790 -10.78 -18.02 41.42
C VAL A 790 -12.30 -18.16 41.50
N ARG A 791 -13.03 -17.06 41.29
CA ARG A 791 -14.51 -17.03 41.31
C ARG A 791 -15.08 -16.76 39.92
N VAL A 792 -16.03 -17.57 39.45
CA VAL A 792 -16.58 -17.45 38.08
C VAL A 792 -17.58 -16.30 37.95
N ILE A 793 -17.25 -15.29 37.15
CA ILE A 793 -18.09 -14.10 36.88
C ILE A 793 -19.03 -14.34 35.68
N GLY A 794 -18.56 -15.06 34.65
CA GLY A 794 -19.32 -15.29 33.42
C GLY A 794 -18.54 -16.10 32.37
N HIS A 795 -19.04 -16.10 31.13
CA HIS A 795 -18.42 -16.76 29.98
C HIS A 795 -18.01 -15.74 28.90
N THR A 796 -17.20 -16.19 27.93
CA THR A 796 -16.78 -15.42 26.74
C THR A 796 -17.20 -16.17 25.48
N ALA A 797 -17.35 -15.46 24.35
CA ALA A 797 -17.73 -16.07 23.06
C ALA A 797 -16.76 -17.18 22.61
N GLY A 798 -15.47 -17.10 22.98
CA GLY A 798 -14.46 -18.11 22.71
C GLY A 798 -14.40 -19.26 23.73
N GLY A 799 -15.50 -19.59 24.42
CA GLY A 799 -15.62 -20.75 25.33
C GLY A 799 -14.85 -20.69 26.65
N ASN A 800 -14.07 -19.63 26.90
CA ASN A 800 -13.35 -19.42 28.15
C ASN A 800 -14.25 -18.70 29.17
N TYR A 801 -13.98 -18.87 30.46
CA TYR A 801 -14.79 -18.29 31.55
C TYR A 801 -14.08 -17.09 32.18
N LYS A 802 -14.79 -15.98 32.38
CA LYS A 802 -14.26 -14.81 33.11
C LYS A 802 -14.23 -15.14 34.60
N VAL A 803 -13.07 -15.00 35.24
CA VAL A 803 -12.91 -15.30 36.66
C VAL A 803 -12.22 -14.16 37.43
N GLU A 804 -12.54 -14.05 38.72
CA GLU A 804 -11.95 -13.11 39.68
C GLU A 804 -10.86 -13.83 40.48
N ALA A 805 -9.77 -13.13 40.83
CA ALA A 805 -8.75 -13.64 41.75
C ALA A 805 -9.25 -13.55 43.20
N VAL A 806 -9.45 -14.68 43.88
CA VAL A 806 -9.84 -14.72 45.30
C VAL A 806 -8.58 -14.77 46.18
N GLN A 807 -7.63 -15.65 45.87
CA GLN A 807 -6.35 -15.74 46.59
C GLN A 807 -5.28 -16.48 45.76
N PRO A 808 -4.06 -15.94 45.57
CA PRO A 808 -3.69 -14.55 45.84
C PRO A 808 -4.49 -13.56 44.96
N ALA A 809 -4.63 -12.32 45.42
CA ALA A 809 -5.29 -11.28 44.64
C ALA A 809 -4.34 -10.72 43.57
N THR A 810 -4.81 -10.53 42.34
CA THR A 810 -4.00 -10.06 41.20
C THR A 810 -4.70 -8.94 40.46
N GLY A 811 -4.00 -7.82 40.18
CA GLY A 811 -4.56 -6.71 39.39
C GLY A 811 -4.84 -7.07 37.93
N ARG A 812 -4.11 -8.05 37.39
CA ARG A 812 -4.22 -8.53 36.01
C ARG A 812 -5.47 -9.42 35.81
N PRO A 813 -6.29 -9.21 34.77
CA PRO A 813 -7.51 -9.98 34.55
C PRO A 813 -7.24 -11.45 34.21
N LEU A 814 -8.14 -12.32 34.68
CA LEU A 814 -8.03 -13.77 34.54
C LEU A 814 -9.11 -14.35 33.61
N LEU A 815 -8.71 -15.26 32.73
CA LEU A 815 -9.60 -16.13 31.96
C LEU A 815 -9.33 -17.60 32.29
N MET A 816 -10.36 -18.32 32.73
CA MET A 816 -10.28 -19.76 32.95
C MET A 816 -10.55 -20.52 31.65
N ALA A 817 -9.54 -21.27 31.20
CA ALA A 817 -9.67 -22.23 30.13
C ALA A 817 -10.34 -23.51 30.67
N VAL A 818 -11.49 -23.85 30.08
CA VAL A 818 -12.24 -25.08 30.37
C VAL A 818 -12.18 -25.97 29.12
N ARG A 819 -11.86 -27.25 29.32
CA ARG A 819 -11.65 -28.22 28.24
C ARG A 819 -12.99 -28.68 27.63
N HIS A 820 -13.08 -28.72 26.29
CA HIS A 820 -14.25 -29.28 25.58
C HIS A 820 -14.67 -30.64 26.17
N GLY A 821 -15.97 -30.79 26.45
CA GLY A 821 -16.56 -31.97 27.10
C GLY A 821 -16.55 -31.95 28.63
N SER A 822 -15.94 -30.95 29.28
CA SER A 822 -16.06 -30.75 30.74
C SER A 822 -17.36 -30.04 31.08
N ALA A 823 -17.94 -30.32 32.25
CA ALA A 823 -19.15 -29.65 32.70
C ALA A 823 -18.93 -28.12 32.86
N PRO A 824 -19.86 -27.27 32.40
CA PRO A 824 -19.71 -25.82 32.48
C PRO A 824 -19.79 -25.34 33.95
N PRO A 825 -18.76 -24.64 34.47
CA PRO A 825 -18.77 -24.17 35.85
C PRO A 825 -19.81 -23.05 36.06
N ALA A 826 -20.56 -23.16 37.15
CA ALA A 826 -21.66 -22.24 37.46
C ALA A 826 -21.14 -20.82 37.79
N LYS A 827 -21.89 -19.80 37.37
CA LYS A 827 -21.65 -18.40 37.75
C LYS A 827 -21.75 -18.25 39.27
N GLY A 828 -20.72 -17.66 39.88
CA GLY A 828 -20.56 -17.52 41.33
C GLY A 828 -19.78 -18.66 42.00
N ALA A 829 -19.45 -19.75 41.30
CA ALA A 829 -18.64 -20.83 41.87
C ALA A 829 -17.20 -20.37 42.14
N GLU A 830 -16.64 -20.78 43.28
CA GLU A 830 -15.21 -20.66 43.58
C GLU A 830 -14.51 -21.99 43.27
N LEU A 831 -13.35 -21.90 42.62
CA LEU A 831 -12.59 -23.03 42.10
C LEU A 831 -11.11 -22.84 42.41
N ASP A 832 -10.44 -23.91 42.83
CA ASP A 832 -8.98 -23.94 42.92
C ASP A 832 -8.41 -24.21 41.51
N ALA A 833 -7.77 -23.19 40.94
CA ALA A 833 -7.19 -23.21 39.61
C ALA A 833 -5.68 -22.93 39.69
N TRP A 834 -4.97 -22.98 38.56
CA TRP A 834 -3.56 -22.61 38.47
C TRP A 834 -3.24 -21.84 37.19
N VAL A 835 -2.19 -21.03 37.24
CA VAL A 835 -1.77 -20.16 36.11
C VAL A 835 -1.19 -21.00 34.98
N LEU A 836 -1.96 -21.15 33.90
CA LEU A 836 -1.63 -21.94 32.72
C LEU A 836 -0.61 -21.25 31.82
N ARG A 837 -0.80 -19.94 31.58
CA ARG A 837 0.05 -19.09 30.73
C ARG A 837 -0.33 -17.61 30.88
N HIS A 838 0.55 -16.70 30.50
CA HIS A 838 0.20 -15.30 30.25
C HIS A 838 0.01 -15.04 28.75
N ALA A 839 -0.93 -14.17 28.42
CA ALA A 839 -1.03 -13.46 27.15
C ALA A 839 -0.95 -11.94 27.43
N SER A 840 -0.76 -11.13 26.38
CA SER A 840 -0.37 -9.70 26.41
C SER A 840 -0.81 -8.91 27.65
N ASN A 841 -2.12 -8.90 27.94
CA ASN A 841 -2.76 -8.20 29.06
C ASN A 841 -3.65 -9.11 29.96
N VAL A 842 -3.65 -10.44 29.74
CA VAL A 842 -4.54 -11.40 30.43
C VAL A 842 -3.76 -12.63 30.89
N SER A 843 -4.01 -13.11 32.11
CA SER A 843 -3.50 -14.42 32.54
C SER A 843 -4.56 -15.51 32.33
N PHE A 844 -4.17 -16.61 31.69
CA PHE A 844 -5.02 -17.79 31.59
C PHE A 844 -4.80 -18.69 32.80
N VAL A 845 -5.88 -19.14 33.42
CA VAL A 845 -5.88 -20.15 34.48
C VAL A 845 -6.59 -21.42 34.01
N THR A 846 -6.36 -22.56 34.67
CA THR A 846 -7.11 -23.79 34.41
C THR A 846 -7.32 -24.61 35.69
N VAL A 847 -8.32 -25.49 35.65
CA VAL A 847 -8.64 -26.48 36.70
C VAL A 847 -8.22 -27.91 36.30
N ASP A 848 -7.63 -28.10 35.11
CA ASP A 848 -7.11 -29.41 34.66
C ASP A 848 -5.70 -29.63 35.26
N GLU A 849 -5.46 -30.77 35.92
CA GLU A 849 -4.13 -31.14 36.46
C GLU A 849 -3.09 -31.47 35.37
N ARG A 850 -3.53 -31.62 34.11
CA ARG A 850 -2.70 -32.01 32.97
C ARG A 850 -1.60 -30.98 32.67
N GLY A 851 -0.36 -31.37 32.99
CA GLY A 851 0.85 -30.56 32.82
C GLY A 851 1.74 -30.57 34.06
N ARG A 852 1.16 -30.81 35.24
CA ARG A 852 1.82 -30.73 36.56
C ARG A 852 2.50 -32.02 37.03
N ARG A 853 2.48 -33.12 36.27
CA ARG A 853 3.15 -34.37 36.69
C ARG A 853 4.67 -34.26 36.45
N PRO A 854 5.53 -34.81 37.33
CA PRO A 854 6.97 -34.81 37.10
C PRO A 854 7.36 -35.71 35.92
N ILE A 855 8.49 -35.42 35.28
CA ILE A 855 9.07 -36.24 34.21
C ILE A 855 9.34 -37.66 34.73
N SER A 856 8.82 -38.68 34.04
CA SER A 856 8.97 -40.08 34.50
C SER A 856 10.41 -40.58 34.38
N ALA A 857 10.84 -41.51 35.24
CA ALA A 857 12.21 -42.06 35.24
C ALA A 857 12.63 -42.80 33.95
N ALA A 858 11.69 -43.09 33.04
CA ALA A 858 11.99 -43.56 31.68
C ALA A 858 12.17 -42.39 30.70
N MET A 859 11.36 -41.35 30.81
CA MET A 859 11.44 -40.15 29.97
C MET A 859 12.66 -39.28 30.33
N ALA A 860 12.99 -39.17 31.62
CA ALA A 860 14.19 -38.49 32.11
C ALA A 860 15.47 -39.05 31.45
N ARG A 861 15.60 -40.38 31.36
CA ARG A 861 16.74 -41.01 30.68
C ARG A 861 16.79 -40.74 29.17
N ARG A 862 15.64 -40.64 28.50
CA ARG A 862 15.57 -40.19 27.09
C ARG A 862 16.00 -38.73 26.93
N TYR A 863 15.59 -37.85 27.84
CA TYR A 863 15.94 -36.43 27.79
C TYR A 863 17.40 -36.15 28.17
N ALA A 864 17.97 -36.87 29.14
CA ALA A 864 19.41 -36.81 29.41
C ALA A 864 20.22 -37.21 28.18
N ARG A 865 19.85 -38.31 27.49
CA ARG A 865 20.48 -38.70 26.22
C ARG A 865 20.28 -37.66 25.11
N ALA A 866 19.06 -37.16 24.94
CA ALA A 866 18.74 -36.18 23.90
C ALA A 866 19.49 -34.85 24.05
N LEU A 867 19.69 -34.39 25.30
CA LEU A 867 20.50 -33.22 25.61
C LEU A 867 22.00 -33.50 25.47
N GLY A 868 22.47 -34.69 25.88
CA GLY A 868 23.87 -35.12 25.73
C GLY A 868 24.32 -35.16 24.26
N VAL A 869 23.44 -35.59 23.34
CA VAL A 869 23.71 -35.56 21.89
C VAL A 869 23.99 -34.14 21.37
N VAL A 870 23.44 -33.08 21.97
CA VAL A 870 23.74 -31.70 21.58
C VAL A 870 25.20 -31.35 21.89
N GLU A 871 25.70 -31.78 23.05
CA GLU A 871 27.11 -31.61 23.43
C GLU A 871 28.04 -32.49 22.60
N GLU A 872 27.65 -33.74 22.30
CA GLU A 872 28.41 -34.65 21.43
C GLU A 872 28.55 -34.08 20.00
N LEU A 873 27.47 -33.57 19.41
CA LEU A 873 27.48 -32.90 18.11
C LEU A 873 28.27 -31.58 18.15
N ALA A 874 28.15 -30.78 19.21
CA ALA A 874 28.96 -29.55 19.38
C ALA A 874 30.46 -29.86 19.54
N ALA A 875 30.81 -31.00 20.12
CA ALA A 875 32.18 -31.53 20.19
C ALA A 875 32.66 -32.19 18.86
N GLY A 876 31.83 -32.20 17.81
CA GLY A 876 32.16 -32.76 16.50
C GLY A 876 32.04 -34.29 16.40
N THR A 877 31.38 -34.94 17.36
CA THR A 877 31.10 -36.39 17.34
C THR A 877 29.69 -36.64 16.82
N VAL A 878 29.50 -37.67 15.99
CA VAL A 878 28.18 -38.06 15.46
C VAL A 878 27.78 -39.44 16.01
N PRO A 879 26.87 -39.51 16.99
CA PRO A 879 26.34 -40.77 17.51
C PRO A 879 25.28 -41.38 16.58
N ASP A 880 25.18 -42.70 16.51
CA ASP A 880 24.20 -43.39 15.65
C ASP A 880 22.73 -43.02 15.95
N ASP A 881 22.42 -42.64 17.20
CA ASP A 881 21.07 -42.29 17.67
C ASP A 881 20.72 -40.80 17.50
N PHE A 882 21.60 -39.98 16.90
CA PHE A 882 21.46 -38.51 16.93
C PHE A 882 20.13 -37.98 16.37
N ARG A 883 19.60 -38.60 15.31
CA ARG A 883 18.30 -38.20 14.70
C ARG A 883 17.11 -38.42 15.64
N ALA A 884 17.14 -39.49 16.42
CA ALA A 884 16.10 -39.77 17.42
C ALA A 884 16.19 -38.72 18.53
N CYS A 885 17.40 -38.45 19.03
CA CYS A 885 17.67 -37.46 20.06
C CYS A 885 17.27 -36.03 19.66
N LEU A 886 17.57 -35.58 18.43
CA LEU A 886 17.10 -34.29 17.91
C LEU A 886 15.56 -34.27 17.76
N SER A 887 14.93 -35.40 17.43
CA SER A 887 13.47 -35.52 17.40
C SER A 887 12.85 -35.41 18.79
N GLU A 888 13.47 -36.01 19.82
CA GLU A 888 13.06 -35.87 21.22
C GLU A 888 13.20 -34.42 21.72
N LEU A 889 14.30 -33.74 21.39
CA LEU A 889 14.52 -32.32 21.74
C LEU A 889 13.47 -31.40 21.09
N LYS A 890 13.20 -31.61 19.80
CA LYS A 890 12.07 -30.98 19.09
C LYS A 890 10.72 -31.34 19.75
N GLY A 891 10.59 -32.54 20.29
CA GLY A 891 9.43 -33.01 21.07
C GLY A 891 9.25 -32.24 22.38
N MET A 892 10.31 -32.02 23.16
CA MET A 892 10.31 -31.21 24.38
C MET A 892 9.83 -29.79 24.10
N ALA A 893 10.39 -29.13 23.08
CA ALA A 893 9.98 -27.78 22.68
C ALA A 893 8.51 -27.71 22.24
N ASN A 894 8.06 -28.66 21.39
CA ASN A 894 6.66 -28.71 20.95
C ASN A 894 5.67 -28.99 22.10
N ARG A 895 6.06 -29.79 23.09
CA ARG A 895 5.26 -30.09 24.29
C ARG A 895 4.99 -28.82 25.10
N CYS A 896 6.02 -28.00 25.33
CA CYS A 896 5.86 -26.71 26.00
C CYS A 896 5.07 -25.68 25.15
N LEU A 897 5.17 -25.74 23.82
CA LEU A 897 4.40 -24.87 22.91
C LEU A 897 2.91 -25.24 22.80
N ARG A 898 2.55 -26.50 23.05
CA ARG A 898 1.18 -27.06 22.92
C ARG A 898 0.44 -27.20 24.24
N LEU A 899 1.15 -27.29 25.37
CA LEU A 899 0.59 -27.50 26.71
C LEU A 899 -0.24 -28.81 26.83
N ASP A 900 0.07 -29.81 26.00
CA ASP A 900 -0.80 -30.95 25.71
C ASP A 900 -0.46 -32.25 26.45
N GLN A 901 0.72 -32.37 27.05
CA GLN A 901 1.17 -33.59 27.75
C GLN A 901 1.22 -33.40 29.27
N HIS A 902 1.18 -34.50 30.02
CA HIS A 902 1.01 -34.47 31.48
C HIS A 902 2.17 -33.84 32.28
N ASP A 903 3.34 -33.68 31.66
CA ASP A 903 4.60 -33.26 32.27
C ASP A 903 5.21 -31.98 31.65
N TRP A 904 4.43 -31.24 30.84
CA TRP A 904 4.96 -30.09 30.10
C TRP A 904 5.55 -29.00 31.00
N LEU A 905 5.01 -28.80 32.21
CA LEU A 905 5.47 -27.76 33.14
C LEU A 905 6.83 -28.11 33.76
N ASP A 906 7.07 -29.38 34.06
CA ASP A 906 8.36 -29.85 34.58
C ASP A 906 9.44 -29.81 33.49
N VAL A 907 9.10 -30.19 32.24
CA VAL A 907 9.97 -30.00 31.07
C VAL A 907 10.29 -28.52 30.82
N TRP A 908 9.30 -27.63 30.95
CA TRP A 908 9.49 -26.18 30.77
C TRP A 908 10.42 -25.59 31.84
N ARG A 909 10.26 -25.98 33.11
CA ARG A 909 11.15 -25.59 34.21
C ARG A 909 12.58 -26.12 34.02
N VAL A 910 12.74 -27.38 33.61
CA VAL A 910 14.04 -27.99 33.28
C VAL A 910 14.76 -27.25 32.14
N LEU A 911 14.02 -26.73 31.16
CA LEU A 911 14.57 -25.90 30.07
C LEU A 911 14.86 -24.44 30.48
N GLY A 912 14.75 -24.08 31.76
CA GLY A 912 15.04 -22.73 32.26
C GLY A 912 13.89 -21.73 32.11
N SER A 913 12.64 -22.20 32.10
CA SER A 913 11.43 -21.38 31.95
C SER A 913 11.41 -20.46 30.71
N PRO A 914 11.70 -21.00 29.50
CA PRO A 914 11.87 -20.21 28.28
C PRO A 914 10.58 -19.55 27.78
N ASP A 915 10.74 -18.40 27.13
CA ASP A 915 9.65 -17.71 26.44
C ASP A 915 9.23 -18.42 25.12
N ARG A 916 8.14 -17.97 24.49
CA ARG A 916 7.61 -18.55 23.25
C ARG A 916 8.60 -18.41 22.07
N ALA A 917 9.39 -17.34 22.00
CA ALA A 917 10.43 -17.17 20.98
C ALA A 917 11.65 -18.07 21.24
N GLY A 918 12.06 -18.26 22.50
CA GLY A 918 13.07 -19.25 22.91
C GLY A 918 12.67 -20.68 22.53
N LEU A 919 11.43 -21.09 22.86
CA LEU A 919 10.90 -22.41 22.50
C LEU A 919 10.79 -22.64 20.98
N ASN A 920 10.39 -21.62 20.21
CA ASN A 920 10.43 -21.70 18.75
C ASN A 920 11.87 -21.89 18.24
N ARG A 921 12.84 -21.09 18.72
CA ARG A 921 14.27 -21.23 18.36
C ARG A 921 14.81 -22.64 18.66
N LEU A 922 14.49 -23.22 19.82
CA LEU A 922 14.90 -24.58 20.17
C LEU A 922 14.29 -25.64 19.24
N ARG A 923 12.99 -25.53 18.95
CA ARG A 923 12.29 -26.41 18.00
C ARG A 923 12.94 -26.33 16.61
N ASP A 924 13.28 -25.13 16.17
CA ASP A 924 13.72 -24.87 14.80
C ASP A 924 15.20 -25.21 14.58
N LEU A 925 16.05 -25.03 15.60
CA LEU A 925 17.41 -25.60 15.67
C LEU A 925 17.37 -27.14 15.53
N ALA A 926 16.60 -27.81 16.38
CA ALA A 926 16.48 -29.27 16.36
C ALA A 926 15.84 -29.79 15.06
N ALA A 927 14.95 -29.01 14.44
CA ALA A 927 14.38 -29.32 13.13
C ALA A 927 15.33 -28.97 11.96
N GLY A 928 16.20 -27.98 12.09
CA GLY A 928 17.23 -27.62 11.11
C GLY A 928 18.23 -28.75 10.94
N ALA A 929 18.93 -29.10 12.03
CA ALA A 929 19.91 -30.18 12.08
C ALA A 929 19.40 -31.53 11.55
N ASN A 930 18.13 -31.86 11.79
CA ASN A 930 17.52 -33.11 11.30
C ASN A 930 17.10 -33.04 9.81
N ARG A 931 16.84 -31.84 9.26
CA ARG A 931 16.47 -31.65 7.84
C ARG A 931 17.67 -31.49 6.91
N THR A 932 18.81 -30.97 7.39
CA THR A 932 20.04 -30.79 6.60
C THR A 932 20.75 -32.09 6.23
N THR A 933 20.20 -33.26 6.60
CA THR A 933 20.92 -34.55 6.52
C THR A 933 20.31 -35.59 5.55
N PRO A 934 20.33 -35.40 4.21
CA PRO A 934 19.99 -36.46 3.25
C PRO A 934 20.94 -37.66 3.28
N SER A 935 22.22 -37.43 3.58
CA SER A 935 23.35 -38.37 3.38
C SER A 935 23.71 -39.24 4.59
N GLY A 936 23.03 -39.06 5.73
CA GLY A 936 23.38 -39.70 7.00
C GLY A 936 24.20 -38.82 7.95
N VAL A 937 25.14 -38.01 7.44
CA VAL A 937 26.12 -37.24 8.22
C VAL A 937 25.69 -35.77 8.39
N PRO A 938 25.52 -35.25 9.62
CA PRO A 938 25.09 -33.87 9.87
C PRO A 938 26.21 -32.85 9.60
N ASP A 939 25.80 -31.62 9.27
CA ASP A 939 26.69 -30.46 9.15
C ASP A 939 27.02 -29.90 10.55
N LEU A 940 28.18 -30.27 11.06
CA LEU A 940 28.64 -29.96 12.43
C LEU A 940 29.11 -28.51 12.60
N ASP A 941 29.57 -27.86 11.54
CA ASP A 941 30.01 -26.45 11.58
C ASP A 941 28.80 -25.52 11.61
N ARG A 942 27.82 -25.78 10.73
CA ARG A 942 26.52 -25.10 10.76
C ARG A 942 25.77 -25.36 12.07
N PHE A 943 25.76 -26.59 12.57
CA PHE A 943 25.07 -26.90 13.83
C PHE A 943 25.63 -26.11 15.01
N ARG A 944 26.96 -25.95 15.10
CA ARG A 944 27.61 -25.11 16.11
C ARG A 944 27.20 -23.64 15.96
N ALA A 945 27.26 -23.09 14.76
CA ALA A 945 26.86 -21.70 14.51
C ALA A 945 25.38 -21.44 14.85
N GLU A 946 24.46 -22.35 14.46
CA GLU A 946 23.04 -22.25 14.81
C GLU A 946 22.82 -22.42 16.34
N LEU A 947 23.55 -23.30 17.02
CA LEU A 947 23.48 -23.50 18.47
C LEU A 947 23.96 -22.26 19.24
N GLU A 948 25.10 -21.68 18.86
CA GLU A 948 25.63 -20.45 19.46
C GLU A 948 24.70 -19.26 19.24
N ALA A 949 24.27 -19.01 18.00
CA ALA A 949 23.35 -17.92 17.65
C ALA A 949 21.96 -18.07 18.33
N SER A 950 21.55 -19.30 18.65
CA SER A 950 20.29 -19.54 19.37
C SER A 950 20.35 -19.17 20.87
N GLY A 951 21.56 -19.06 21.44
CA GLY A 951 21.80 -18.85 22.88
C GLY A 951 21.57 -20.08 23.77
N TRP A 952 21.19 -21.24 23.21
CA TRP A 952 20.73 -22.38 24.00
C TRP A 952 21.83 -23.25 24.65
N ALA A 953 23.10 -23.14 24.21
CA ALA A 953 24.18 -24.04 24.65
C ALA A 953 24.28 -24.21 26.19
N GLY A 954 24.36 -23.10 26.93
CA GLY A 954 24.43 -23.13 28.40
C GLY A 954 23.15 -23.62 29.06
N ALA A 955 21.98 -23.29 28.50
CA ALA A 955 20.68 -23.69 29.03
C ALA A 955 20.42 -25.19 28.86
N LEU A 956 20.82 -25.79 27.72
CA LEU A 956 20.69 -27.23 27.49
C LEU A 956 21.67 -28.05 28.34
N THR A 957 22.88 -27.55 28.56
CA THR A 957 23.85 -28.16 29.49
C THR A 957 23.33 -28.12 30.94
N ALA A 958 22.76 -27.00 31.37
CA ALA A 958 22.14 -26.88 32.70
C ALA A 958 20.92 -27.80 32.85
N ALA A 959 20.06 -27.89 31.82
CA ALA A 959 18.93 -28.81 31.77
C ALA A 959 19.40 -30.28 31.89
N ARG A 960 20.47 -30.66 31.18
CA ARG A 960 21.04 -32.01 31.25
C ARG A 960 21.52 -32.35 32.66
N GLN A 961 22.29 -31.45 33.27
CA GLN A 961 22.78 -31.61 34.63
C GLN A 961 21.64 -31.68 35.66
N ASP A 962 20.53 -30.98 35.46
CA ASP A 962 19.36 -31.11 36.33
C ASP A 962 18.69 -32.49 36.21
N ILE A 963 18.43 -32.95 34.99
CA ILE A 963 17.86 -34.29 34.76
C ILE A 963 18.79 -35.40 35.29
N GLU A 964 20.10 -35.30 35.08
CA GLU A 964 21.07 -36.28 35.58
C GLU A 964 21.13 -36.32 37.10
N ARG A 965 21.07 -35.17 37.80
CA ARG A 965 20.95 -35.12 39.26
C ARG A 965 19.64 -35.77 39.74
N ARG A 966 18.51 -35.52 39.05
CA ARG A 966 17.22 -36.18 39.37
C ARG A 966 17.29 -37.69 39.18
N ILE A 967 17.95 -38.18 38.12
CA ILE A 967 18.16 -39.62 37.87
C ILE A 967 19.06 -40.22 38.97
N ALA A 968 20.15 -39.57 39.33
CA ALA A 968 21.06 -40.04 40.39
C ALA A 968 20.35 -40.09 41.76
N ALA A 969 19.52 -39.09 42.07
CA ALA A 969 18.73 -39.05 43.30
C ALA A 969 17.59 -40.10 43.34
N ALA A 970 17.09 -40.56 42.19
CA ALA A 970 16.07 -41.60 42.11
C ALA A 970 16.61 -43.02 42.37
N GLY A 971 17.93 -43.21 42.33
CA GLY A 971 18.61 -44.49 42.59
C GLY A 971 18.53 -45.50 41.43
N PRO A 972 19.40 -46.54 41.44
CA PRO A 972 19.31 -47.63 40.48
C PRO A 972 18.07 -48.49 40.76
N PRO A 973 17.35 -48.98 39.74
CA PRO A 973 16.22 -49.88 39.95
C PRO A 973 16.72 -51.21 40.54
N THR A 974 16.22 -51.58 41.72
CA THR A 974 16.48 -52.88 42.34
C THR A 974 15.94 -54.01 41.44
N GLY A 975 16.78 -55.03 41.24
CA GLY A 975 16.47 -56.17 40.38
C GLY A 975 15.41 -57.11 40.96
N GLU A 976 15.12 -58.15 40.17
CA GLU A 976 14.07 -59.14 40.37
C GLU A 976 14.20 -59.90 41.71
N GLU A 977 13.08 -60.05 42.43
CA GLU A 977 12.86 -61.20 43.32
C GLU A 977 11.35 -61.53 43.36
N ALA A 978 11.00 -62.80 43.60
CA ALA A 978 9.68 -63.35 43.21
C ALA A 978 8.79 -63.87 44.38
N PRO A 979 8.17 -65.07 44.37
CA PRO A 979 6.72 -65.15 44.51
C PRO A 979 6.22 -65.72 45.86
N GLY A 980 5.00 -65.36 46.26
CA GLY A 980 4.35 -65.94 47.45
C GLY A 980 2.84 -65.67 47.56
N PRO A 981 2.06 -66.54 48.24
CA PRO A 981 0.60 -66.42 48.38
C PRO A 981 0.17 -65.70 49.66
N GLY A 982 -1.06 -65.15 49.68
CA GLY A 982 -1.68 -64.55 50.88
C GLY A 982 -2.52 -65.52 51.71
N PRO A 983 -3.35 -65.01 52.64
CA PRO A 983 -4.51 -65.73 53.17
C PRO A 983 -5.85 -65.02 52.87
N ALA A 984 -6.95 -65.78 53.00
CA ALA A 984 -8.34 -65.31 52.92
C ALA A 984 -8.79 -64.66 54.27
N GLU A 985 -10.04 -64.26 54.56
CA GLU A 985 -11.42 -64.63 54.16
C GLU A 985 -12.37 -63.44 54.61
N PRO A 986 -13.74 -63.47 54.65
CA PRO A 986 -14.70 -64.48 54.17
C PRO A 986 -16.00 -64.00 53.43
N ILE A 987 -16.40 -64.81 52.43
CA ILE A 987 -17.73 -65.46 52.23
C ILE A 987 -19.05 -64.63 52.26
N ALA A 988 -19.77 -64.60 51.10
CA ALA A 988 -21.22 -64.96 50.97
C ALA A 988 -21.67 -65.09 49.47
N PRO A 989 -22.70 -65.88 49.10
CA PRO A 989 -22.96 -66.34 47.70
C PRO A 989 -24.43 -66.09 47.19
N PRO A 990 -25.07 -66.89 46.27
CA PRO A 990 -24.92 -66.84 44.79
C PRO A 990 -26.24 -66.89 43.95
N ALA A 991 -26.15 -66.76 42.61
CA ALA A 991 -27.14 -67.27 41.63
C ALA A 991 -26.54 -67.46 40.20
N ALA A 992 -27.20 -68.22 39.31
CA ALA A 992 -26.82 -68.59 37.91
C ALA A 992 -28.11 -68.76 37.04
N PRO A 993 -28.15 -69.17 35.73
CA PRO A 993 -27.12 -69.58 34.73
C PRO A 993 -27.24 -68.78 33.38
N GLU A 994 -27.06 -69.19 32.10
CA GLU A 994 -26.70 -70.43 31.31
C GLU A 994 -26.01 -70.05 29.93
N PRO A 995 -25.54 -71.01 29.08
CA PRO A 995 -24.73 -70.81 27.84
C PRO A 995 -25.49 -71.23 26.51
N PRO A 996 -24.92 -71.73 25.34
CA PRO A 996 -23.52 -71.96 24.87
C PRO A 996 -23.15 -71.76 23.34
N ASP A 997 -21.82 -71.96 23.03
CA ASP A 997 -21.20 -72.48 21.76
C ASP A 997 -21.09 -71.51 20.51
N ARG A 998 -20.27 -71.62 19.43
CA ARG A 998 -19.34 -72.66 18.86
C ARG A 998 -17.99 -72.20 18.22
N SER A 999 -16.97 -73.04 18.47
CA SER A 999 -15.75 -73.50 17.73
C SER A 999 -15.20 -72.97 16.35
N ARG A 1000 -13.84 -72.81 16.32
CA ARG A 1000 -12.80 -73.27 15.31
C ARG A 1000 -12.78 -72.74 13.84
N ALA A 1001 -11.66 -72.70 13.06
CA ALA A 1001 -10.19 -72.71 13.28
C ALA A 1001 -9.37 -72.56 11.94
N THR A 1002 -8.02 -72.46 12.02
CA THR A 1002 -6.96 -72.74 10.98
C THR A 1002 -6.41 -71.60 10.06
N GLU A 1003 -5.44 -71.90 9.18
CA GLU A 1003 -4.23 -71.08 8.86
C GLU A 1003 -4.05 -70.56 7.39
N THR A 1004 -2.93 -69.87 7.14
CA THR A 1004 -2.24 -69.32 5.92
C THR A 1004 -2.21 -70.17 4.61
N PRO A 1005 -1.71 -69.70 3.41
CA PRO A 1005 -0.77 -68.58 3.10
C PRO A 1005 -1.06 -67.71 1.81
N VAL A 1006 -0.03 -66.99 1.34
CA VAL A 1006 0.08 -66.08 0.17
C VAL A 1006 0.28 -66.83 -1.18
N PRO A 1007 -0.04 -66.21 -2.34
CA PRO A 1007 0.90 -66.18 -3.47
C PRO A 1007 1.04 -64.79 -4.17
N SER A 1008 2.01 -64.69 -5.10
CA SER A 1008 2.53 -63.45 -5.72
C SER A 1008 2.29 -63.34 -7.24
N ASP A 1009 2.46 -62.14 -7.81
CA ASP A 1009 2.98 -61.76 -9.15
C ASP A 1009 2.79 -62.70 -10.37
N PRO A 1010 2.40 -62.17 -11.56
CA PRO A 1010 3.40 -61.44 -12.37
C PRO A 1010 2.91 -60.32 -13.33
N LYS A 1011 3.91 -59.70 -13.98
CA LYS A 1011 3.91 -58.77 -15.13
C LYS A 1011 2.95 -59.16 -16.29
N GLU A 1012 2.49 -58.17 -17.07
CA GLU A 1012 2.97 -58.01 -18.47
C GLU A 1012 2.65 -56.64 -19.15
N THR A 1013 3.66 -56.16 -19.86
CA THR A 1013 3.84 -55.17 -20.95
C THR A 1013 2.69 -54.40 -21.65
N ASP A 1014 3.03 -53.14 -21.99
CA ASP A 1014 2.70 -52.33 -23.21
C ASP A 1014 2.39 -53.11 -24.51
N PRO A 1015 1.69 -52.55 -25.56
CA PRO A 1015 1.86 -51.15 -26.01
C PRO A 1015 0.66 -50.40 -26.68
N MET A 1016 0.89 -49.12 -27.03
CA MET A 1016 0.41 -48.37 -28.22
C MET A 1016 -1.06 -48.51 -28.67
N THR A 1017 -1.82 -47.41 -28.79
CA THR A 1017 -1.78 -46.58 -30.03
C THR A 1017 -2.49 -45.22 -29.88
N SER A 1018 -2.02 -44.21 -30.62
CA SER A 1018 -2.79 -42.99 -30.93
C SER A 1018 -3.63 -43.16 -32.21
N PRO A 1019 -4.58 -42.26 -32.47
CA PRO A 1019 -4.34 -41.35 -33.60
C PRO A 1019 -4.63 -39.87 -33.29
N SER A 1020 -3.95 -38.97 -34.00
CA SER A 1020 -4.16 -37.52 -33.91
C SER A 1020 -5.42 -37.07 -34.67
N ALA A 1021 -6.05 -35.99 -34.20
CA ALA A 1021 -6.85 -35.10 -35.02
C ALA A 1021 -6.39 -33.65 -34.78
N THR A 1022 -5.83 -33.01 -35.81
CA THR A 1022 -5.33 -31.63 -35.73
C THR A 1022 -6.35 -30.68 -36.35
N LEU A 1023 -6.77 -29.66 -35.62
CA LEU A 1023 -7.44 -28.47 -36.15
C LEU A 1023 -6.70 -27.19 -35.71
N ALA A 1024 -6.86 -26.13 -36.49
CA ALA A 1024 -6.05 -24.92 -36.43
C ALA A 1024 -6.46 -23.97 -35.27
N PRO A 1025 -5.55 -23.10 -34.78
CA PRO A 1025 -5.84 -22.20 -33.67
C PRO A 1025 -6.76 -21.05 -34.06
N SER A 1026 -7.74 -20.76 -33.21
CA SER A 1026 -8.50 -19.50 -33.17
C SER A 1026 -7.98 -18.61 -32.03
N GLU A 1027 -8.12 -17.30 -32.16
CA GLU A 1027 -7.66 -16.32 -31.16
C GLU A 1027 -8.44 -16.46 -29.83
N PRO A 1028 -7.78 -16.28 -28.66
CA PRO A 1028 -8.41 -16.53 -27.36
C PRO A 1028 -9.33 -15.37 -26.92
N ALA A 1029 -10.60 -15.68 -26.68
CA ALA A 1029 -11.48 -14.86 -25.87
C ALA A 1029 -11.16 -15.05 -24.37
N VAL A 1030 -11.27 -13.98 -23.58
CA VAL A 1030 -10.74 -13.89 -22.20
C VAL A 1030 -11.51 -14.75 -21.17
N GLY A 1031 -12.59 -15.44 -21.56
CA GLY A 1031 -13.45 -16.22 -20.65
C GLY A 1031 -13.00 -17.65 -20.32
N ASN A 1032 -12.17 -18.29 -21.14
CA ASN A 1032 -12.01 -19.75 -21.07
C ASN A 1032 -11.25 -20.28 -19.85
N GLY A 1033 -10.42 -19.45 -19.19
CA GLY A 1033 -9.55 -19.90 -18.09
C GLY A 1033 -10.31 -20.44 -16.88
N LEU A 1034 -11.30 -19.69 -16.39
CA LEU A 1034 -12.13 -20.11 -15.25
C LEU A 1034 -12.96 -21.36 -15.59
N HIS A 1035 -13.57 -21.40 -16.77
CA HIS A 1035 -14.36 -22.56 -17.21
C HIS A 1035 -13.49 -23.83 -17.28
N GLN A 1036 -12.23 -23.74 -17.73
CA GLN A 1036 -11.37 -24.91 -17.77
C GLN A 1036 -10.98 -25.39 -16.35
N VAL A 1037 -10.64 -24.48 -15.43
CA VAL A 1037 -10.35 -24.81 -14.03
C VAL A 1037 -11.55 -25.48 -13.35
N LEU A 1038 -12.77 -24.98 -13.57
CA LEU A 1038 -13.99 -25.59 -13.05
C LEU A 1038 -14.26 -26.98 -13.66
N THR A 1039 -14.01 -27.16 -14.97
CA THR A 1039 -14.15 -28.48 -15.62
C THR A 1039 -13.15 -29.49 -15.05
N ASP A 1040 -11.88 -29.12 -14.92
CA ASP A 1040 -10.83 -30.02 -14.40
C ASP A 1040 -11.11 -30.40 -12.92
N ALA A 1041 -11.68 -29.48 -12.13
CA ALA A 1041 -12.10 -29.74 -10.76
C ALA A 1041 -13.29 -30.71 -10.67
N VAL A 1042 -14.37 -30.48 -11.43
CA VAL A 1042 -15.55 -31.38 -11.46
C VAL A 1042 -15.18 -32.78 -11.98
N LEU A 1043 -14.23 -32.88 -12.93
CA LEU A 1043 -13.68 -34.16 -13.38
C LEU A 1043 -12.88 -34.90 -12.29
N ALA A 1044 -12.15 -34.18 -11.44
CA ALA A 1044 -11.44 -34.76 -10.30
C ALA A 1044 -12.41 -35.24 -9.20
N ASP A 1045 -13.43 -34.44 -8.88
CA ASP A 1045 -14.40 -34.79 -7.83
C ASP A 1045 -15.29 -35.98 -8.24
N ARG A 1046 -15.72 -36.05 -9.52
CA ARG A 1046 -16.44 -37.23 -10.05
C ARG A 1046 -15.61 -38.51 -10.14
N ALA A 1047 -14.28 -38.44 -9.98
CA ALA A 1047 -13.47 -39.65 -9.78
C ALA A 1047 -13.65 -40.28 -8.38
N CYS A 1048 -14.21 -39.54 -7.42
CA CYS A 1048 -14.52 -40.05 -6.08
C CYS A 1048 -15.81 -40.88 -6.06
N ARG A 1049 -15.71 -42.14 -5.64
CA ARG A 1049 -16.88 -43.06 -5.59
C ARG A 1049 -17.99 -42.57 -4.65
N THR A 1050 -17.66 -41.87 -3.57
CA THR A 1050 -18.67 -41.31 -2.65
C THR A 1050 -19.38 -40.11 -3.27
N HIS A 1051 -18.65 -39.30 -4.05
CA HIS A 1051 -19.22 -38.17 -4.79
C HIS A 1051 -20.30 -38.63 -5.77
N GLU A 1052 -19.96 -39.55 -6.67
CA GLU A 1052 -20.93 -40.10 -7.63
C GLU A 1052 -22.07 -40.88 -6.93
N ALA A 1053 -21.82 -41.58 -5.82
CA ALA A 1053 -22.90 -42.24 -5.06
C ALA A 1053 -23.92 -41.24 -4.51
N VAL A 1054 -23.46 -40.17 -3.86
CA VAL A 1054 -24.32 -39.09 -3.32
C VAL A 1054 -25.03 -38.34 -4.45
N ARG A 1055 -24.34 -38.11 -5.57
CA ARG A 1055 -24.88 -37.50 -6.79
C ARG A 1055 -26.00 -38.33 -7.42
N PHE A 1056 -25.85 -39.65 -7.54
CA PHE A 1056 -26.93 -40.51 -8.04
C PHE A 1056 -28.09 -40.64 -7.04
N GLU A 1057 -27.83 -40.65 -5.72
CA GLU A 1057 -28.91 -40.59 -4.72
C GLU A 1057 -29.68 -39.26 -4.77
N LEU A 1058 -29.01 -38.14 -5.04
CA LEU A 1058 -29.62 -36.82 -5.24
C LEU A 1058 -30.50 -36.79 -6.49
N MET A 1059 -30.00 -37.23 -7.65
CA MET A 1059 -30.80 -37.33 -8.88
C MET A 1059 -32.02 -38.24 -8.68
N GLY A 1060 -31.85 -39.36 -7.97
CA GLY A 1060 -32.95 -40.25 -7.61
C GLY A 1060 -33.94 -39.63 -6.62
N ALA A 1061 -33.53 -38.71 -5.75
CA ALA A 1061 -34.43 -37.95 -4.88
C ALA A 1061 -35.24 -36.91 -5.66
N LEU A 1062 -34.58 -36.11 -6.50
CA LEU A 1062 -35.23 -35.11 -7.37
C LEU A 1062 -36.29 -35.76 -8.29
N LEU A 1063 -35.98 -36.90 -8.91
CA LEU A 1063 -36.94 -37.66 -9.73
C LEU A 1063 -38.15 -38.19 -8.93
N ARG A 1064 -37.99 -38.47 -7.63
CA ARG A 1064 -39.11 -38.88 -6.75
C ARG A 1064 -39.97 -37.69 -6.28
N ALA A 1065 -39.42 -36.48 -6.34
CA ALA A 1065 -40.15 -35.22 -6.10
C ALA A 1065 -40.78 -34.63 -7.38
N ASP A 1066 -40.91 -35.42 -8.45
CA ASP A 1066 -41.45 -35.03 -9.77
C ASP A 1066 -40.68 -33.87 -10.42
N ARG A 1067 -39.41 -33.68 -10.04
CA ARG A 1067 -38.47 -32.73 -10.64
C ARG A 1067 -37.69 -33.40 -11.78
N GLN A 1068 -37.24 -32.62 -12.75
CA GLN A 1068 -36.41 -33.10 -13.88
C GLN A 1068 -34.95 -32.66 -13.70
N PRO A 1069 -34.08 -33.48 -13.07
CA PRO A 1069 -32.65 -33.21 -13.03
C PRO A 1069 -32.01 -33.46 -14.39
N GLU A 1070 -31.45 -32.40 -14.98
CA GLU A 1070 -30.53 -32.50 -16.11
C GLU A 1070 -29.18 -33.04 -15.59
N PRO A 1071 -28.58 -34.07 -16.21
CA PRO A 1071 -27.21 -34.48 -15.87
C PRO A 1071 -26.28 -33.29 -16.07
N GLY A 1072 -25.63 -32.85 -14.99
CA GLY A 1072 -24.96 -31.55 -14.99
C GLY A 1072 -23.83 -31.43 -16.02
N SER A 1073 -23.57 -30.17 -16.40
CA SER A 1073 -22.60 -29.77 -17.43
C SER A 1073 -21.17 -30.24 -17.13
N GLN A 1074 -20.22 -29.86 -17.99
CA GLN A 1074 -18.79 -30.01 -17.71
C GLN A 1074 -18.35 -29.26 -16.43
N VAL A 1075 -19.15 -28.28 -15.96
CA VAL A 1075 -18.87 -27.42 -14.80
C VAL A 1075 -19.95 -27.45 -13.70
N VAL A 1076 -20.88 -28.42 -13.70
CA VAL A 1076 -21.93 -28.55 -12.66
C VAL A 1076 -22.20 -30.02 -12.40
N ASP A 1077 -22.33 -30.50 -11.16
CA ASP A 1077 -22.71 -31.91 -10.94
C ASP A 1077 -24.13 -32.27 -11.38
N VAL A 1078 -25.13 -31.52 -10.91
CA VAL A 1078 -26.55 -31.68 -11.28
C VAL A 1078 -27.18 -30.30 -11.44
N ALA A 1079 -28.01 -30.12 -12.46
CA ALA A 1079 -28.85 -28.95 -12.62
C ALA A 1079 -30.32 -29.38 -12.67
N CYS A 1080 -31.24 -28.53 -12.23
CA CYS A 1080 -32.67 -28.85 -12.26
C CYS A 1080 -33.50 -27.60 -12.60
N ARG A 1081 -34.43 -27.74 -13.54
CA ARG A 1081 -35.46 -26.72 -13.78
C ARG A 1081 -36.66 -26.93 -12.85
N THR A 1082 -37.12 -25.85 -12.22
CA THR A 1082 -38.32 -25.80 -11.38
C THR A 1082 -39.24 -24.68 -11.86
N GLU A 1083 -40.46 -24.61 -11.32
CA GLU A 1083 -41.42 -23.55 -11.66
C GLU A 1083 -40.94 -22.16 -11.19
N ASP A 1084 -40.12 -22.12 -10.14
CA ASP A 1084 -39.56 -20.90 -9.53
C ASP A 1084 -38.20 -20.48 -10.14
N GLY A 1085 -37.57 -21.32 -10.97
CA GLY A 1085 -36.31 -21.01 -11.64
C GLY A 1085 -35.40 -22.21 -11.92
N HIS A 1086 -34.13 -21.93 -12.21
CA HIS A 1086 -33.09 -22.95 -12.35
C HIS A 1086 -32.36 -23.14 -11.01
N VAL A 1087 -32.06 -24.38 -10.63
CA VAL A 1087 -31.37 -24.71 -9.37
C VAL A 1087 -30.12 -25.55 -9.69
N LEU A 1088 -28.99 -25.18 -9.10
CA LEU A 1088 -27.70 -25.88 -9.27
C LEU A 1088 -27.33 -26.63 -8.00
N TYR A 1089 -26.75 -27.81 -8.17
CA TYR A 1089 -26.27 -28.65 -7.09
C TYR A 1089 -24.82 -29.03 -7.35
N GLU A 1090 -23.94 -28.68 -6.40
CA GLU A 1090 -22.57 -29.20 -6.31
C GLU A 1090 -22.53 -30.24 -5.18
N VAL A 1091 -21.91 -31.39 -5.43
CA VAL A 1091 -21.76 -32.45 -4.42
C VAL A 1091 -20.39 -32.34 -3.76
N LEU A 1092 -20.30 -32.63 -2.46
CA LEU A 1092 -19.01 -32.79 -1.77
C LEU A 1092 -18.77 -34.26 -1.39
N GLY A 1093 -17.59 -34.76 -1.76
CA GLY A 1093 -17.14 -36.13 -1.54
C GLY A 1093 -16.85 -36.49 -0.07
N ALA A 1094 -16.32 -37.71 0.13
CA ALA A 1094 -16.08 -38.26 1.46
C ALA A 1094 -15.11 -37.39 2.30
N GLY A 1095 -15.57 -36.96 3.48
CA GLY A 1095 -14.77 -36.21 4.45
C GLY A 1095 -14.80 -34.69 4.28
N LEU A 1096 -15.41 -34.17 3.22
CA LEU A 1096 -15.56 -32.73 2.95
C LEU A 1096 -16.83 -32.20 3.63
N ALA A 1097 -16.76 -32.02 4.95
CA ALA A 1097 -17.90 -31.66 5.80
C ALA A 1097 -17.60 -30.59 6.86
N ALA A 1098 -16.37 -30.08 6.95
CA ALA A 1098 -16.05 -28.96 7.83
C ALA A 1098 -16.38 -27.62 7.16
N TYR A 1099 -16.62 -26.57 7.95
CA TYR A 1099 -16.93 -25.23 7.42
C TYR A 1099 -15.95 -24.71 6.35
N ALA A 1100 -14.67 -25.10 6.41
CA ALA A 1100 -13.69 -24.76 5.39
C ALA A 1100 -14.00 -25.39 4.01
N ASP A 1101 -14.44 -26.65 3.99
CA ASP A 1101 -14.82 -27.40 2.79
C ASP A 1101 -16.14 -26.84 2.23
N LEU A 1102 -17.11 -26.60 3.11
CA LEU A 1102 -18.41 -26.01 2.73
C LEU A 1102 -18.21 -24.62 2.12
N ARG A 1103 -17.31 -23.79 2.67
CA ARG A 1103 -17.00 -22.46 2.12
C ARG A 1103 -16.34 -22.56 0.73
N ALA A 1104 -15.46 -23.54 0.52
CA ALA A 1104 -14.84 -23.77 -0.78
C ALA A 1104 -15.88 -24.22 -1.83
N GLY A 1105 -16.78 -25.14 -1.48
CA GLY A 1105 -17.88 -25.58 -2.33
C GLY A 1105 -18.88 -24.45 -2.65
N ALA A 1106 -19.24 -23.62 -1.65
CA ALA A 1106 -20.13 -22.48 -1.84
C ALA A 1106 -19.54 -21.44 -2.80
N VAL A 1107 -18.27 -21.07 -2.64
CA VAL A 1107 -17.58 -20.13 -3.55
C VAL A 1107 -17.50 -20.71 -4.96
N ARG A 1108 -17.11 -21.99 -5.12
CA ARG A 1108 -17.09 -22.64 -6.44
C ARG A 1108 -18.48 -22.63 -7.09
N LEU A 1109 -19.54 -22.89 -6.34
CA LEU A 1109 -20.90 -22.89 -6.86
C LEU A 1109 -21.37 -21.49 -7.30
N MET A 1110 -20.87 -20.42 -6.67
CA MET A 1110 -21.07 -19.04 -7.15
C MET A 1110 -20.27 -18.74 -8.43
N GLU A 1111 -19.02 -19.21 -8.53
CA GLU A 1111 -18.19 -19.10 -9.75
C GLU A 1111 -18.85 -19.84 -10.93
N ILE A 1112 -19.31 -21.07 -10.69
CA ILE A 1112 -20.09 -21.88 -11.63
C ILE A 1112 -21.33 -21.10 -12.09
N ASN A 1113 -22.12 -20.55 -11.16
CA ASN A 1113 -23.32 -19.76 -11.50
C ASN A 1113 -22.98 -18.54 -12.38
N HIS A 1114 -21.83 -17.90 -12.15
CA HIS A 1114 -21.35 -16.78 -12.98
C HIS A 1114 -20.93 -17.20 -14.40
N THR A 1115 -20.58 -18.48 -14.64
CA THR A 1115 -20.28 -18.98 -15.99
C THR A 1115 -21.51 -19.37 -16.82
N LEU A 1116 -22.71 -19.40 -16.23
CA LEU A 1116 -23.94 -19.76 -16.94
C LEU A 1116 -24.56 -18.56 -17.69
N PRO A 1117 -25.21 -18.79 -18.85
CA PRO A 1117 -25.84 -17.72 -19.63
C PRO A 1117 -27.11 -17.15 -18.99
N GLU A 1118 -27.73 -17.90 -18.08
CA GLU A 1118 -28.83 -17.46 -17.22
C GLU A 1118 -28.48 -17.86 -15.77
N PRO A 1119 -28.51 -16.93 -14.79
CA PRO A 1119 -28.18 -17.25 -13.41
C PRO A 1119 -29.27 -18.10 -12.76
N ALA A 1120 -28.86 -19.04 -11.91
CA ALA A 1120 -29.74 -19.87 -11.12
C ALA A 1120 -30.44 -19.08 -10.00
N GLY A 1121 -31.70 -19.41 -9.74
CA GLY A 1121 -32.53 -18.81 -8.69
C GLY A 1121 -32.27 -19.40 -7.29
N ALA A 1122 -31.64 -20.58 -7.21
CA ALA A 1122 -31.13 -21.14 -5.97
C ALA A 1122 -29.84 -21.96 -6.21
N LEU A 1123 -28.96 -21.95 -5.22
CA LEU A 1123 -27.68 -22.67 -5.20
C LEU A 1123 -27.68 -23.64 -4.03
N CYS A 1124 -27.36 -24.91 -4.28
CA CYS A 1124 -27.40 -25.98 -3.28
C CYS A 1124 -26.06 -26.73 -3.20
N LEU A 1125 -25.51 -26.87 -2.00
CA LEU A 1125 -24.33 -27.67 -1.70
C LEU A 1125 -24.75 -28.96 -0.99
N VAL A 1126 -24.27 -30.12 -1.46
CA VAL A 1126 -24.83 -31.43 -1.09
C VAL A 1126 -23.76 -32.34 -0.49
N LEU A 1127 -23.90 -32.66 0.80
CA LEU A 1127 -22.90 -33.38 1.60
C LEU A 1127 -23.24 -34.87 1.76
N ALA A 1128 -22.19 -35.70 1.79
CA ALA A 1128 -22.29 -37.15 2.06
C ALA A 1128 -22.72 -37.52 3.50
N CYS A 1129 -22.64 -36.56 4.44
CA CYS A 1129 -22.97 -36.71 5.85
C CYS A 1129 -23.31 -35.33 6.45
N PRO A 1130 -23.88 -35.25 7.68
CA PRO A 1130 -24.05 -33.98 8.36
C PRO A 1130 -22.75 -33.16 8.46
N PRO A 1131 -22.85 -31.82 8.51
CA PRO A 1131 -21.69 -30.95 8.71
C PRO A 1131 -20.97 -31.27 10.04
N ALA A 1132 -19.66 -31.03 10.07
CA ALA A 1132 -18.83 -31.26 11.26
C ALA A 1132 -19.08 -30.24 12.38
N GLU A 1133 -19.57 -29.05 12.04
CA GLU A 1133 -19.98 -28.02 12.99
C GLU A 1133 -21.45 -27.62 12.76
N ASP A 1134 -22.29 -27.71 13.80
CA ASP A 1134 -23.76 -27.50 13.70
C ASP A 1134 -24.16 -26.11 13.14
N TRP A 1135 -23.33 -25.10 13.34
CA TRP A 1135 -23.56 -23.72 12.88
C TRP A 1135 -23.13 -23.47 11.42
N SER A 1136 -22.34 -24.37 10.82
CA SER A 1136 -21.68 -24.13 9.53
C SER A 1136 -22.67 -24.00 8.37
N ALA A 1137 -23.76 -24.78 8.36
CA ALA A 1137 -24.79 -24.74 7.32
C ALA A 1137 -25.51 -23.38 7.27
N ALA A 1138 -25.94 -22.86 8.43
CA ALA A 1138 -26.55 -21.54 8.54
C ALA A 1138 -25.57 -20.43 8.12
N ALA A 1139 -24.32 -20.48 8.61
CA ALA A 1139 -23.30 -19.50 8.25
C ALA A 1139 -22.96 -19.49 6.75
N VAL A 1140 -23.03 -20.64 6.06
CA VAL A 1140 -22.84 -20.72 4.60
C VAL A 1140 -24.02 -20.09 3.85
N ARG A 1141 -25.24 -20.36 4.31
CA ARG A 1141 -26.46 -19.77 3.74
C ARG A 1141 -26.50 -18.25 3.92
N ASP A 1142 -26.23 -17.75 5.12
CA ASP A 1142 -26.34 -16.32 5.44
C ASP A 1142 -25.24 -15.48 4.79
N VAL A 1143 -24.05 -16.05 4.54
CA VAL A 1143 -22.91 -15.32 3.92
C VAL A 1143 -22.84 -15.48 2.40
N PHE A 1144 -23.22 -16.64 1.84
CA PHE A 1144 -23.05 -16.94 0.41
C PHE A 1144 -24.37 -17.14 -0.36
N GLY A 1145 -25.52 -17.17 0.32
CA GLY A 1145 -26.82 -17.47 -0.30
C GLY A 1145 -26.97 -18.93 -0.76
N VAL A 1146 -26.09 -19.83 -0.31
CA VAL A 1146 -26.05 -21.24 -0.72
C VAL A 1146 -26.74 -22.11 0.34
N HIS A 1147 -27.76 -22.86 -0.08
CA HIS A 1147 -28.42 -23.86 0.76
C HIS A 1147 -27.49 -25.06 0.98
N VAL A 1148 -27.42 -25.56 2.21
CA VAL A 1148 -26.62 -26.76 2.54
C VAL A 1148 -27.57 -27.92 2.86
N LEU A 1149 -27.42 -29.01 2.12
CA LEU A 1149 -28.10 -30.29 2.30
C LEU A 1149 -27.11 -31.37 2.70
N TRP A 1150 -27.55 -32.35 3.49
CA TRP A 1150 -26.78 -33.56 3.77
C TRP A 1150 -27.65 -34.81 3.78
N ARG A 1151 -27.01 -35.94 3.49
CA ARG A 1151 -27.63 -37.26 3.56
C ARG A 1151 -27.63 -37.77 5.00
N THR A 1152 -28.80 -38.19 5.50
CA THR A 1152 -28.93 -38.98 6.74
C THR A 1152 -29.39 -40.40 6.41
N ARG A 1153 -29.73 -41.22 7.42
CA ARG A 1153 -30.22 -42.59 7.16
C ARG A 1153 -31.64 -42.55 6.58
N ASP A 1154 -32.49 -41.72 7.16
CA ASP A 1154 -33.92 -41.70 6.92
C ASP A 1154 -34.34 -40.78 5.76
N GLY A 1155 -33.49 -39.81 5.38
CA GLY A 1155 -33.77 -38.93 4.24
C GLY A 1155 -32.63 -37.98 3.86
N TRP A 1156 -33.03 -36.80 3.41
CA TRP A 1156 -32.18 -35.63 3.22
C TRP A 1156 -32.58 -34.57 4.25
N GLU A 1157 -31.61 -33.95 4.88
CA GLU A 1157 -31.78 -32.90 5.88
C GLU A 1157 -30.94 -31.68 5.50
N GLY A 1158 -31.24 -30.50 6.07
CA GLY A 1158 -30.55 -29.26 5.74
C GLY A 1158 -31.44 -28.02 5.84
N GLU A 1159 -30.86 -26.84 5.61
CA GLU A 1159 -31.62 -25.59 5.58
C GLU A 1159 -32.18 -25.32 4.19
N GLY A 1160 -33.50 -25.46 4.04
CA GLY A 1160 -34.19 -25.23 2.77
C GLY A 1160 -34.42 -26.49 1.93
N VAL A 1161 -34.44 -27.69 2.52
CA VAL A 1161 -34.82 -28.96 1.85
C VAL A 1161 -36.08 -28.82 0.98
N GLU A 1162 -37.08 -28.08 1.46
CA GLU A 1162 -38.34 -27.82 0.73
C GLU A 1162 -38.15 -27.00 -0.56
N VAL A 1163 -37.16 -26.10 -0.59
CA VAL A 1163 -36.79 -25.33 -1.79
C VAL A 1163 -35.91 -26.17 -2.72
N ALA A 1164 -34.93 -26.87 -2.13
CA ALA A 1164 -33.87 -27.59 -2.83
C ALA A 1164 -34.24 -29.00 -3.32
N LEU A 1165 -35.31 -29.62 -2.83
CA LEU A 1165 -35.85 -30.87 -3.36
C LEU A 1165 -37.33 -30.75 -3.79
N GLY A 1166 -38.08 -29.83 -3.19
CA GLY A 1166 -39.53 -29.73 -3.35
C GLY A 1166 -40.30 -30.61 -2.37
N ARG A 1167 -41.57 -30.26 -2.13
CA ARG A 1167 -42.47 -31.02 -1.24
C ARG A 1167 -42.66 -32.45 -1.73
N ALA A 1168 -42.12 -33.41 -0.98
CA ALA A 1168 -42.44 -34.81 -1.16
C ALA A 1168 -43.95 -35.05 -0.95
N ARG A 1169 -44.64 -35.56 -1.96
CA ARG A 1169 -45.91 -36.28 -1.76
C ARG A 1169 -45.55 -37.66 -1.22
N GLY A 1170 -45.83 -37.89 0.07
CA GLY A 1170 -45.61 -39.17 0.75
C GLY A 1170 -46.57 -40.27 0.34
#